data_AF-A0AAD6T5Q5-F1
#
_entry.id   AF-A0AAD6T5Q5-F1
#
_cell.length_a   1.000
_cell.length_b   1.000
_cell.length_c   1.000
_cell.angle_alpha   90.00
_cell.angle_beta   90.00
_cell.angle_gamma   90.00
#
_symmetry.space_group_name_H-M   'P 1'
#
loop_
_entity.id
_entity.type
_entity.pdbx_description
1 polymer ?
#
loop_
_entity_poly.entity_id
_entity_poly.type
_entity_poly.pdbx_seq_one_letter_code
_entity_poly.pdbx_strand_id
1 'polypeptide(L)'
;MPATDIQSLSGDLLLLVFHELSVADVLCVRRVCRTFAAITRAKVLWMNLLRAVGSDEDNVLPTCMKAPNLLDATALEALVVRVLRLARRWRNNDLFPVQVWRLNLCQSITWLRLVAGSWLFVASSDNYVSKITCWDMSLLFQNHMEPIAEAYLPGQVKTAQLEVQDSGLVIALGLGPSSPSVHIITLVQHLGTHRFAELYRVEGSSHILMLQGDFVGCAVRRNTIIPHIINWKTGTTYDLSPPPGVDEPHFRNTPHSLILWNEFIVVVRHDTLHFYSQPTSAGRPVYTKSVKTVEIWEVVVVDARPSEPLHLLVMSANGVEIIAIETDVLFNEDASALLPVATTSKEWPWYRLTANGSGKRALWISADNAMGSDKVDYPQLTYAVVSPRSPESENPLFRWTNDLPEDPALWAFPTLDFDEALGYTVVGNCFGELAIYDPIDLDPSLCCRLAPDFTAHQLPLPKLLPLTPIALGLNLAPRRPMGQTASDRSLTSHWTQDDLPLHSRFWCRNMFCNMYWDWDMWQGNLGDNAWLLTHAFGFPVLPIPQAHVHDNDVDETYIILRSGDRYLLFTQAFGKPIRSFELPIPRPLRSGLAAPHQYLRPTAHTECMVNHAMFCRDHTATRRNRWLEQQERGGRPHKNLVDTHTIDQHFCIDIHDL
;
A
#
# COMPACT_ATOMS: atom_id res chain seq x y z
N MET A 1 55.75 2.20 -36.82
CA MET A 1 54.68 1.37 -37.40
C MET A 1 53.50 2.29 -37.68
N PRO A 2 52.94 2.31 -38.90
CA PRO A 2 51.72 3.07 -39.14
C PRO A 2 50.62 2.52 -38.21
N ALA A 3 49.93 3.41 -37.49
CA ALA A 3 48.78 3.02 -36.68
C ALA A 3 47.77 2.36 -37.61
N THR A 4 47.50 1.06 -37.40
CA THR A 4 46.45 0.35 -38.10
C THR A 4 45.15 1.11 -37.87
N ASP A 5 44.56 1.60 -38.96
CA ASP A 5 43.29 2.31 -38.91
C ASP A 5 42.23 1.36 -38.34
N ILE A 6 41.70 1.68 -37.16
CA ILE A 6 40.64 0.89 -36.51
C ILE A 6 39.42 0.72 -37.43
N GLN A 7 39.20 1.65 -38.37
CA GLN A 7 38.12 1.55 -39.37
C GLN A 7 38.34 0.43 -40.39
N SER A 8 39.55 -0.11 -40.51
CA SER A 8 39.86 -1.25 -41.38
C SER A 8 39.48 -2.61 -40.78
N LEU A 9 39.14 -2.66 -39.49
CA LEU A 9 38.65 -3.88 -38.84
C LEU A 9 37.26 -4.25 -39.35
N SER A 10 36.97 -5.56 -39.38
CA SER A 10 35.62 -6.03 -39.70
C SER A 10 34.61 -5.58 -38.64
N GLY A 11 33.33 -5.50 -39.01
CA GLY A 11 32.25 -5.14 -38.08
C GLY A 11 32.21 -6.02 -36.82
N ASP A 12 32.49 -7.32 -36.96
CA ASP A 12 32.51 -8.26 -35.84
C ASP A 12 33.68 -7.99 -34.88
N LEU A 13 34.88 -7.68 -35.41
CA LEU A 13 36.02 -7.30 -34.59
C LEU A 13 35.76 -5.97 -33.87
N LEU A 14 35.13 -5.00 -34.55
CA LEU A 14 34.72 -3.74 -33.93
C LEU A 14 33.66 -3.96 -32.83
N LEU A 15 32.71 -4.87 -33.02
CA LEU A 15 31.75 -5.23 -31.97
C LEU A 15 32.44 -5.86 -30.75
N LEU A 16 33.43 -6.72 -30.96
CA LEU A 16 34.23 -7.29 -29.87
C LEU A 16 35.05 -6.21 -29.15
N VAL A 17 35.64 -5.26 -29.87
CA VAL A 17 36.34 -4.13 -29.25
C VAL A 17 35.36 -3.26 -28.44
N PHE A 18 34.18 -2.94 -29.01
CA PHE A 18 33.20 -2.10 -28.34
C PHE A 18 32.49 -2.79 -27.17
N HIS A 19 32.48 -4.12 -27.12
CA HIS A 19 32.01 -4.89 -25.98
C HIS A 19 32.84 -4.64 -24.72
N GLU A 20 34.14 -4.40 -24.88
CA GLU A 20 35.07 -4.12 -23.77
C GLU A 20 35.00 -2.65 -23.29
N LEU A 21 34.21 -1.81 -23.96
CA LEU A 21 34.07 -0.40 -23.61
C LEU A 21 32.95 -0.19 -22.58
N SER A 22 33.10 0.85 -21.75
CA SER A 22 32.00 1.31 -20.92
C SER A 22 30.87 1.86 -21.79
N VAL A 23 29.64 1.90 -21.25
CA VAL A 23 28.49 2.49 -21.96
C VAL A 23 28.75 3.96 -22.34
N ALA A 24 29.44 4.72 -21.47
CA ALA A 24 29.83 6.09 -21.77
C ALA A 24 30.78 6.16 -22.99
N ASP A 25 31.76 5.27 -23.05
CA ASP A 25 32.71 5.20 -24.16
C ASP A 25 32.04 4.75 -25.46
N VAL A 26 31.13 3.77 -25.41
CA VAL A 26 30.32 3.37 -26.57
C VAL A 26 29.53 4.56 -27.13
N LEU A 27 28.91 5.36 -26.26
CA LEU A 27 28.17 6.57 -26.65
C LEU A 27 29.09 7.68 -27.20
N CYS A 28 30.34 7.77 -26.73
CA CYS A 28 31.36 8.67 -27.28
C CYS A 28 31.84 8.21 -28.66
N VAL A 29 32.20 6.93 -28.80
CA VAL A 29 32.67 6.30 -30.06
C VAL A 29 31.62 6.44 -31.17
N ARG A 30 30.33 6.34 -30.83
CA ARG A 30 29.22 6.60 -31.75
C ARG A 30 29.29 7.96 -32.45
N ARG A 31 29.85 8.98 -31.82
CA ARG A 31 29.94 10.34 -32.36
C ARG A 31 31.12 10.55 -33.31
N VAL A 32 32.01 9.56 -33.45
CA VAL A 32 33.24 9.68 -34.24
C VAL A 32 32.97 9.58 -35.75
N CYS A 33 32.26 8.53 -36.19
CA CYS A 33 31.94 8.34 -37.62
C CYS A 33 30.65 7.54 -37.82
N ARG A 34 30.10 7.55 -39.04
CA ARG A 34 28.84 6.85 -39.38
C ARG A 34 28.93 5.32 -39.19
N THR A 35 30.08 4.72 -39.50
CA THR A 35 30.31 3.29 -39.33
C THR A 35 30.24 2.90 -37.85
N PHE A 36 30.93 3.64 -36.99
CA PHE A 36 30.86 3.41 -35.54
C PHE A 36 29.47 3.71 -35.00
N ALA A 37 28.78 4.71 -35.53
CA ALA A 37 27.39 4.96 -35.16
C ALA A 37 26.46 3.79 -35.50
N ALA A 38 26.66 3.14 -36.65
CA ALA A 38 25.89 1.95 -37.03
C ALA A 38 26.22 0.75 -36.14
N ILE A 39 27.51 0.47 -35.91
CA ILE A 39 27.97 -0.68 -35.13
C ILE A 39 27.58 -0.55 -33.65
N THR A 40 27.75 0.63 -33.05
CA THR A 40 27.36 0.88 -31.65
C THR A 40 25.84 0.87 -31.43
N ARG A 41 25.02 0.80 -32.49
CA ARG A 41 23.56 0.59 -32.41
C ARG A 41 23.16 -0.87 -32.64
N ALA A 42 24.13 -1.76 -32.86
CA ALA A 42 23.84 -3.17 -33.04
C ALA A 42 23.22 -3.76 -31.76
N LYS A 43 22.09 -4.44 -31.91
CA LYS A 43 21.36 -5.08 -30.82
C LYS A 43 22.23 -6.03 -29.97
N VAL A 44 23.12 -6.78 -30.62
CA VAL A 44 24.00 -7.74 -29.94
C VAL A 44 24.92 -7.09 -28.91
N LEU A 45 25.41 -5.87 -29.19
CA LEU A 45 26.25 -5.11 -28.26
C LEU A 45 25.46 -4.77 -26.98
N TRP A 46 24.26 -4.21 -27.14
CA TRP A 46 23.42 -3.82 -26.00
C TRP A 46 22.88 -5.01 -25.21
N MET A 47 22.61 -6.14 -25.85
CA MET A 47 22.31 -7.39 -25.14
C MET A 47 23.47 -7.85 -24.25
N ASN A 48 24.70 -7.75 -24.73
CA ASN A 48 25.87 -8.14 -23.94
C ASN A 48 26.12 -7.16 -22.79
N LEU A 49 26.01 -5.86 -23.04
CA LEU A 49 26.10 -4.82 -22.02
C LEU A 49 25.01 -4.99 -20.95
N LEU A 50 23.78 -5.33 -21.34
CA LEU A 50 22.70 -5.61 -20.40
C LEU A 50 23.01 -6.80 -19.48
N ARG A 51 23.63 -7.86 -20.01
CA ARG A 51 24.09 -9.01 -19.19
C ARG A 51 25.17 -8.59 -18.20
N ALA A 52 26.13 -7.77 -18.64
CA ALA A 52 27.17 -7.25 -17.76
C ALA A 52 26.56 -6.38 -16.64
N VAL A 53 25.63 -5.50 -16.98
CA VAL A 53 24.87 -4.68 -16.01
C VAL A 53 24.08 -5.55 -15.04
N GLY A 54 23.39 -6.59 -15.52
CA GLY A 54 22.62 -7.50 -14.68
C GLY A 54 23.44 -8.45 -13.81
N SER A 55 24.76 -8.54 -14.04
CA SER A 55 25.67 -9.34 -13.22
C SER A 55 26.19 -8.58 -11.98
N ASP A 56 26.05 -7.25 -11.98
CA ASP A 56 26.38 -6.39 -10.84
C ASP A 56 25.22 -6.42 -9.84
N GLU A 57 25.52 -6.85 -8.60
CA GLU A 57 24.51 -7.02 -7.54
C GLU A 57 23.81 -5.71 -7.17
N ASP A 58 24.40 -4.55 -7.42
CA ASP A 58 23.76 -3.25 -7.14
C ASP A 58 22.67 -2.88 -8.15
N ASN A 59 22.73 -3.47 -9.34
CA ASN A 59 21.81 -3.17 -10.43
C ASN A 59 20.56 -4.04 -10.31
N VAL A 60 19.41 -3.41 -10.49
CA VAL A 60 18.12 -4.11 -10.55
C VAL A 60 17.59 -4.00 -11.97
N LEU A 61 17.31 -5.16 -12.57
CA LEU A 61 16.63 -5.23 -13.86
C LEU A 61 15.13 -5.39 -13.65
N PRO A 62 14.28 -4.88 -14.58
CA PRO A 62 12.84 -5.01 -14.44
C PRO A 62 12.43 -6.49 -14.43
N THR A 63 11.66 -6.90 -13.43
CA THR A 63 11.27 -8.31 -13.21
C THR A 63 10.39 -8.85 -14.34
N CYS A 64 9.52 -8.00 -14.89
CA CYS A 64 8.52 -8.39 -15.89
C CYS A 64 8.88 -7.97 -17.32
N MET A 65 10.18 -7.98 -17.66
CA MET A 65 10.65 -7.60 -18.99
C MET A 65 10.50 -8.75 -20.00
N LYS A 66 10.19 -8.43 -21.27
CA LYS A 66 10.33 -9.36 -22.39
C LYS A 66 11.75 -9.94 -22.44
N ALA A 67 11.88 -11.14 -22.98
CA ALA A 67 13.19 -11.71 -23.24
C ALA A 67 14.04 -10.70 -24.06
N PRO A 68 15.32 -10.44 -23.72
CA PRO A 68 16.13 -9.39 -24.37
C PRO A 68 16.21 -9.51 -25.90
N ASN A 69 16.11 -10.73 -26.43
CA ASN A 69 16.07 -10.99 -27.86
C ASN A 69 14.77 -10.55 -28.55
N LEU A 70 13.70 -10.22 -27.82
CA LEU A 70 12.44 -9.68 -28.34
C LEU A 70 12.38 -8.16 -28.29
N LEU A 71 13.25 -7.51 -27.51
CA LEU A 71 13.35 -6.05 -27.45
C LEU A 71 14.06 -5.50 -28.69
N ASP A 72 13.67 -4.33 -29.17
CA ASP A 72 14.43 -3.64 -30.20
C ASP A 72 15.74 -3.07 -29.63
N ALA A 73 16.68 -2.71 -30.52
CA ALA A 73 17.98 -2.19 -30.10
C ALA A 73 17.88 -0.87 -29.31
N THR A 74 16.89 -0.04 -29.64
CA THR A 74 16.69 1.28 -29.02
C THR A 74 16.19 1.13 -27.58
N ALA A 75 15.22 0.25 -27.33
CA ALA A 75 14.69 -0.05 -26.01
C ALA A 75 15.74 -0.72 -25.11
N LEU A 76 16.54 -1.64 -25.66
CA LEU A 76 17.67 -2.25 -24.94
C LEU A 76 18.71 -1.20 -24.54
N GLU A 77 19.10 -0.33 -25.48
CA GLU A 77 20.02 0.76 -25.19
C GLU A 77 19.47 1.69 -24.11
N ALA A 78 18.21 2.13 -24.24
CA ALA A 78 17.58 3.02 -23.29
C ALA A 78 17.53 2.40 -21.88
N LEU A 79 17.20 1.12 -21.78
CA LEU A 79 17.21 0.38 -20.52
C LEU A 79 18.61 0.33 -19.90
N VAL A 80 19.62 -0.08 -20.67
CA VAL A 80 21.01 -0.17 -20.17
C VAL A 80 21.50 1.19 -19.67
N VAL A 81 21.27 2.25 -20.46
CA VAL A 81 21.65 3.62 -20.08
C VAL A 81 20.90 4.07 -18.83
N ARG A 82 19.59 3.77 -18.74
CA ARG A 82 18.75 4.14 -17.59
C ARG A 82 19.21 3.45 -16.31
N VAL A 83 19.39 2.13 -16.33
CA VAL A 83 19.84 1.35 -15.16
C VAL A 83 21.19 1.85 -14.66
N LEU A 84 22.16 2.09 -15.55
CA LEU A 84 23.47 2.60 -15.15
C LEU A 84 23.42 4.03 -14.59
N ARG A 85 22.61 4.91 -15.18
CA ARG A 85 22.41 6.27 -14.65
C ARG A 85 21.76 6.22 -13.27
N LEU A 86 20.74 5.37 -13.11
CA LEU A 86 20.05 5.18 -11.84
C LEU A 86 21.02 4.66 -10.79
N ALA A 87 21.76 3.58 -11.07
CA ALA A 87 22.76 3.02 -10.17
C ALA A 87 23.81 4.06 -9.76
N ARG A 88 24.28 4.89 -10.69
CA ARG A 88 25.19 6.00 -10.37
C ARG A 88 24.54 7.03 -9.44
N ARG A 89 23.28 7.41 -9.67
CA ARG A 89 22.53 8.35 -8.82
C ARG A 89 22.31 7.79 -7.41
N TRP A 90 22.01 6.49 -7.30
CA TRP A 90 21.96 5.78 -6.01
C TRP A 90 23.29 5.83 -5.26
N ARG A 91 24.39 5.43 -5.90
CA ARG A 91 25.73 5.46 -5.27
C ARG A 91 26.15 6.86 -4.83
N ASN A 92 25.65 7.89 -5.51
CA ASN A 92 25.94 9.29 -5.22
C ASN A 92 24.97 9.93 -4.22
N ASN A 93 23.94 9.20 -3.73
CA ASN A 93 22.84 9.75 -2.92
C ASN A 93 22.15 10.97 -3.55
N ASP A 94 22.11 11.02 -4.88
CA ASP A 94 21.50 12.10 -5.65
C ASP A 94 20.31 11.52 -6.39
N LEU A 95 19.19 11.30 -5.70
CA LEU A 95 18.02 10.72 -6.35
C LEU A 95 16.94 11.74 -6.64
N PHE A 96 17.15 13.04 -6.49
CA PHE A 96 16.11 14.07 -6.72
C PHE A 96 15.36 13.91 -8.05
N PRO A 97 14.03 14.08 -8.05
CA PRO A 97 13.24 13.87 -9.26
C PRO A 97 13.60 14.96 -10.26
N VAL A 98 13.90 14.55 -11.49
CA VAL A 98 14.16 15.49 -12.59
C VAL A 98 12.84 15.88 -13.24
N GLN A 99 11.92 14.92 -13.34
CA GLN A 99 10.63 15.09 -13.98
C GLN A 99 9.53 14.62 -13.03
N VAL A 100 8.42 15.37 -13.04
CA VAL A 100 7.21 15.07 -12.27
C VAL A 100 6.02 15.17 -13.19
N TRP A 101 5.24 14.09 -13.29
CA TRP A 101 3.94 14.11 -13.96
C TRP A 101 2.84 14.11 -12.90
N ARG A 102 1.91 15.05 -13.03
CA ARG A 102 0.81 15.21 -12.09
C ARG A 102 -0.53 15.02 -12.78
N LEU A 103 -1.36 14.17 -12.20
CA LEU A 103 -2.77 14.05 -12.51
C LEU A 103 -3.58 14.41 -11.27
N ASN A 104 -4.70 15.10 -11.48
CA ASN A 104 -5.63 15.39 -10.40
C ASN A 104 -6.96 14.71 -10.71
N LEU A 105 -7.23 13.61 -10.01
CA LEU A 105 -8.47 12.86 -10.10
C LEU A 105 -9.56 13.52 -9.27
N CYS A 106 -10.81 13.23 -9.61
CA CYS A 106 -11.98 13.71 -8.87
C CYS A 106 -12.15 12.97 -7.53
N GLN A 107 -11.61 11.76 -7.41
CA GLN A 107 -11.88 10.85 -6.29
C GLN A 107 -10.60 10.56 -5.51
N SER A 108 -10.75 10.25 -4.23
CA SER A 108 -9.64 9.82 -3.37
C SER A 108 -8.99 8.57 -3.94
N ILE A 109 -7.66 8.55 -4.03
CA ILE A 109 -6.93 7.36 -4.44
C ILE A 109 -6.79 6.46 -3.23
N THR A 110 -7.39 5.28 -3.29
CA THR A 110 -7.40 4.31 -2.18
C THR A 110 -6.38 3.20 -2.36
N TRP A 111 -5.93 2.97 -3.59
CA TRP A 111 -4.88 2.03 -3.91
C TRP A 111 -4.27 2.34 -5.28
N LEU A 112 -2.98 2.06 -5.44
CA LEU A 112 -2.30 2.13 -6.72
C LEU A 112 -1.23 1.04 -6.83
N ARG A 113 -0.85 0.70 -8.07
CA ARG A 113 0.27 -0.21 -8.35
C ARG A 113 0.90 0.09 -9.71
N LEU A 114 2.22 0.16 -9.73
CA LEU A 114 3.03 0.26 -10.93
C LEU A 114 3.46 -1.15 -11.36
N VAL A 115 3.23 -1.49 -12.63
CA VAL A 115 3.52 -2.82 -13.17
C VAL A 115 4.45 -2.71 -14.35
N ALA A 116 5.63 -3.31 -14.17
CA ALA A 116 6.66 -3.41 -15.18
C ALA A 116 7.09 -2.06 -15.80
N GLY A 117 6.94 -0.96 -15.06
CA GLY A 117 7.22 0.39 -15.53
C GLY A 117 6.33 0.92 -16.65
N SER A 118 5.36 0.13 -17.10
CA SER A 118 4.57 0.38 -18.30
C SER A 118 3.11 0.69 -17.97
N TRP A 119 2.57 0.08 -16.92
CA TRP A 119 1.16 0.17 -16.57
C TRP A 119 1.00 0.68 -15.16
N LEU A 120 0.14 1.68 -14.97
CA LEU A 120 -0.22 2.20 -13.66
C LEU A 120 -1.69 1.93 -13.39
N PHE A 121 -1.97 1.12 -12.37
CA PHE A 121 -3.31 0.81 -11.91
C PHE A 121 -3.65 1.74 -10.74
N VAL A 122 -4.83 2.35 -10.79
CA VAL A 122 -5.29 3.26 -9.76
C VAL A 122 -6.74 2.92 -9.42
N ALA A 123 -6.97 2.51 -8.18
CA ALA A 123 -8.30 2.47 -7.60
C ALA A 123 -8.59 3.81 -6.93
N SER A 124 -9.73 4.38 -7.27
CA SER A 124 -10.21 5.61 -6.65
C SER A 124 -11.66 5.47 -6.22
N SER A 125 -12.00 6.09 -5.11
CA SER A 125 -13.30 5.92 -4.46
C SER A 125 -13.74 7.20 -3.78
N ASP A 126 -15.04 7.38 -3.71
CA ASP A 126 -15.70 8.31 -2.80
C ASP A 126 -16.93 7.62 -2.18
N ASN A 127 -17.84 8.39 -1.57
CA ASN A 127 -19.06 7.85 -0.95
C ASN A 127 -20.13 7.40 -1.97
N TYR A 128 -19.94 7.70 -3.26
CA TYR A 128 -20.94 7.49 -4.30
C TYR A 128 -20.52 6.40 -5.27
N VAL A 129 -19.25 6.39 -5.65
CA VAL A 129 -18.72 5.61 -6.74
C VAL A 129 -17.32 5.14 -6.40
N SER A 130 -17.02 3.90 -6.79
CA SER A 130 -15.69 3.31 -6.75
C SER A 130 -15.33 2.85 -8.14
N LYS A 131 -14.09 3.08 -8.56
CA LYS A 131 -13.60 2.67 -9.87
C LYS A 131 -12.14 2.22 -9.81
N ILE A 132 -11.79 1.42 -10.79
CA ILE A 132 -10.40 1.07 -11.11
C ILE A 132 -10.09 1.58 -12.51
N THR A 133 -8.92 2.19 -12.66
CA THR A 133 -8.40 2.72 -13.91
C THR A 133 -7.03 2.14 -14.19
N CYS A 134 -6.72 1.99 -15.47
CA CYS A 134 -5.42 1.57 -15.96
C CYS A 134 -4.86 2.62 -16.89
N TRP A 135 -3.60 2.99 -16.68
CA TRP A 135 -2.88 4.00 -17.45
C TRP A 135 -1.68 3.36 -18.13
N ASP A 136 -1.44 3.71 -19.39
CA ASP A 136 -0.19 3.40 -20.08
C ASP A 136 0.79 4.54 -19.82
N MET A 137 1.90 4.24 -19.16
CA MET A 137 2.91 5.24 -18.78
C MET A 137 3.53 5.91 -20.02
N SER A 138 3.67 5.19 -21.14
CA SER A 138 4.21 5.76 -22.38
C SER A 138 3.32 6.85 -22.94
N LEU A 139 2.01 6.62 -22.90
CA LEU A 139 1.01 7.59 -23.36
C LEU A 139 0.94 8.76 -22.39
N LEU A 140 0.99 8.48 -21.08
CA LEU A 140 0.95 9.50 -20.06
C LEU A 140 2.14 10.47 -20.16
N PHE A 141 3.35 9.96 -20.41
CA PHE A 141 4.54 10.77 -20.64
C PHE A 141 4.48 11.59 -21.93
N GLN A 142 3.62 11.21 -22.87
CA GLN A 142 3.27 11.97 -24.07
C GLN A 142 2.09 12.93 -23.84
N ASN A 143 1.74 13.20 -22.58
CA ASN A 143 0.62 14.05 -22.15
C ASN A 143 -0.77 13.52 -22.54
N HIS A 144 -0.93 12.21 -22.74
CA HIS A 144 -2.25 11.60 -22.84
C HIS A 144 -2.81 11.34 -21.44
N MET A 145 -3.73 12.20 -21.03
CA MET A 145 -4.29 12.25 -19.67
C MET A 145 -5.56 11.41 -19.50
N GLU A 146 -5.82 10.44 -20.38
CA GLU A 146 -6.95 9.52 -20.27
C GLU A 146 -6.49 8.09 -19.95
N PRO A 147 -7.20 7.36 -19.07
CA PRO A 147 -6.90 5.96 -18.81
C PRO A 147 -7.23 5.12 -20.05
N ILE A 148 -6.40 4.11 -20.32
CA ILE A 148 -6.62 3.16 -21.41
C ILE A 148 -7.71 2.13 -21.09
N ALA A 149 -8.05 1.97 -19.81
CA ALA A 149 -9.17 1.16 -19.33
C ALA A 149 -9.75 1.75 -18.05
N GLU A 150 -11.07 1.67 -17.89
CA GLU A 150 -11.80 2.05 -16.68
C GLU A 150 -12.88 0.99 -16.40
N ALA A 151 -13.18 0.75 -15.13
CA ALA A 151 -14.35 -0.01 -14.70
C ALA A 151 -14.86 0.45 -13.34
N TYR A 152 -16.17 0.36 -13.14
CA TYR A 152 -16.83 0.68 -11.87
C TYR A 152 -16.99 -0.56 -11.00
N LEU A 153 -16.85 -0.35 -9.69
CA LEU A 153 -16.84 -1.39 -8.67
C LEU A 153 -18.05 -1.24 -7.75
N PRO A 154 -18.60 -2.36 -7.24
CA PRO A 154 -19.78 -2.33 -6.37
C PRO A 154 -19.47 -1.92 -4.92
N GLY A 155 -18.19 -1.68 -4.57
CA GLY A 155 -17.74 -1.31 -3.23
C GLY A 155 -16.45 -0.48 -3.29
N GLN A 156 -16.13 0.26 -2.22
CA GLN A 156 -14.86 0.98 -2.13
C GLN A 156 -13.71 -0.02 -2.04
N VAL A 157 -12.63 0.24 -2.77
CA VAL A 157 -11.42 -0.57 -2.66
C VAL A 157 -10.72 -0.21 -1.35
N LYS A 158 -10.64 -1.17 -0.42
CA LYS A 158 -9.97 -1.01 0.88
C LYS A 158 -8.56 -1.59 0.88
N THR A 159 -8.37 -2.70 0.17
CA THR A 159 -7.09 -3.41 0.02
C THR A 159 -7.05 -3.99 -1.37
N ALA A 160 -5.85 -4.15 -1.93
CA ALA A 160 -5.68 -4.85 -3.19
C ALA A 160 -4.27 -5.40 -3.32
N GLN A 161 -4.15 -6.47 -4.09
CA GLN A 161 -2.89 -7.09 -4.47
C GLN A 161 -2.90 -7.35 -5.97
N LEU A 162 -1.72 -7.29 -6.59
CA LEU A 162 -1.55 -7.50 -8.02
C LEU A 162 -0.36 -8.42 -8.25
N GLU A 163 -0.56 -9.40 -9.12
CA GLU A 163 0.46 -10.35 -9.52
C GLU A 163 0.48 -10.46 -11.05
N VAL A 164 1.69 -10.49 -11.61
CA VAL A 164 1.91 -10.81 -13.02
C VAL A 164 2.16 -12.31 -13.11
N GLN A 165 1.27 -13.03 -13.78
CA GLN A 165 1.34 -14.48 -13.99
C GLN A 165 1.62 -14.79 -15.46
N ASP A 166 2.01 -16.03 -15.77
CA ASP A 166 2.22 -16.48 -17.15
C ASP A 166 0.96 -16.33 -18.02
N SER A 167 -0.22 -16.47 -17.41
CA SER A 167 -1.51 -16.27 -18.09
C SER A 167 -1.92 -14.81 -18.25
N GLY A 168 -1.14 -13.85 -17.73
CA GLY A 168 -1.47 -12.44 -17.73
C GLY A 168 -1.56 -11.86 -16.31
N LEU A 169 -2.18 -10.69 -16.21
CA LEU A 169 -2.21 -9.92 -14.98
C LEU A 169 -3.43 -10.27 -14.13
N VAL A 170 -3.23 -10.58 -12.85
CA VAL A 170 -4.30 -10.87 -11.90
C VAL A 170 -4.30 -9.80 -10.81
N ILE A 171 -5.47 -9.22 -10.54
CA ILE A 171 -5.69 -8.23 -9.48
C ILE A 171 -6.75 -8.78 -8.55
N ALA A 172 -6.43 -8.86 -7.26
CA ALA A 172 -7.39 -9.15 -6.22
C ALA A 172 -7.75 -7.84 -5.50
N LEU A 173 -9.04 -7.49 -5.47
CA LEU A 173 -9.59 -6.27 -4.88
C LEU A 173 -10.49 -6.63 -3.68
N GLY A 174 -10.15 -6.12 -2.50
CA GLY A 174 -10.95 -6.26 -1.29
C GLY A 174 -11.89 -5.06 -1.18
N LEU A 175 -13.17 -5.30 -1.43
CA LEU A 175 -14.21 -4.28 -1.44
C LEU A 175 -14.94 -4.21 -0.10
N GLY A 176 -15.39 -3.02 0.29
CA GLY A 176 -16.21 -2.82 1.50
C GLY A 176 -16.68 -1.36 1.64
N PRO A 177 -17.36 -1.00 2.75
CA PRO A 177 -17.88 -1.89 3.80
C PRO A 177 -19.31 -2.42 3.55
N SER A 178 -20.12 -1.78 2.69
CA SER A 178 -21.54 -2.14 2.52
C SER A 178 -21.76 -3.57 2.02
N SER A 179 -20.83 -4.08 1.21
CA SER A 179 -20.86 -5.44 0.68
C SER A 179 -19.43 -5.98 0.68
N PRO A 180 -18.95 -6.54 1.81
CA PRO A 180 -17.60 -7.09 1.90
C PRO A 180 -17.44 -8.24 0.91
N SER A 181 -16.61 -8.04 -0.10
CA SER A 181 -16.35 -9.05 -1.12
C SER A 181 -14.91 -8.93 -1.63
N VAL A 182 -14.39 -10.04 -2.13
CA VAL A 182 -13.13 -10.10 -2.87
C VAL A 182 -13.44 -10.31 -4.34
N HIS A 183 -12.98 -9.39 -5.17
CA HIS A 183 -13.09 -9.47 -6.62
C HIS A 183 -11.73 -9.77 -7.22
N ILE A 184 -11.65 -10.84 -8.00
CA ILE A 184 -10.44 -11.22 -8.72
C ILE A 184 -10.68 -10.90 -10.18
N ILE A 185 -9.87 -9.99 -10.71
CA ILE A 185 -10.07 -9.39 -12.00
C ILE A 185 -8.78 -9.44 -12.81
N THR A 186 -8.89 -9.25 -14.11
CA THR A 186 -7.78 -9.15 -15.05
C THR A 186 -8.00 -7.99 -15.99
N LEU A 187 -6.93 -7.52 -16.63
CA LEU A 187 -7.01 -6.64 -17.79
C LEU A 187 -6.99 -7.50 -19.06
N VAL A 188 -7.90 -7.24 -19.99
CA VAL A 188 -8.01 -7.97 -21.28
C VAL A 188 -8.14 -7.00 -22.44
N GLN A 189 -7.67 -7.41 -23.61
CA GLN A 189 -7.98 -6.70 -24.85
C GLN A 189 -9.30 -7.25 -25.43
N HIS A 190 -10.32 -6.40 -25.52
CA HIS A 190 -11.62 -6.74 -26.10
C HIS A 190 -11.98 -5.74 -27.19
N LEU A 191 -12.14 -6.24 -28.43
CA LEU A 191 -12.46 -5.44 -29.62
C LEU A 191 -11.47 -4.27 -29.83
N GLY A 192 -10.17 -4.51 -29.60
CA GLY A 192 -9.12 -3.49 -29.73
C GLY A 192 -9.03 -2.49 -28.58
N THR A 193 -9.88 -2.62 -27.55
CA THR A 193 -9.87 -1.75 -26.36
C THR A 193 -9.48 -2.54 -25.11
N HIS A 194 -8.75 -1.94 -24.19
CA HIS A 194 -8.45 -2.57 -22.90
C HIS A 194 -9.66 -2.47 -21.99
N ARG A 195 -10.04 -3.58 -21.35
CA ARG A 195 -11.17 -3.65 -20.42
C ARG A 195 -10.83 -4.54 -19.23
N PHE A 196 -11.43 -4.24 -18.08
CA PHE A 196 -11.37 -5.12 -16.93
C PHE A 196 -12.42 -6.23 -17.02
N ALA A 197 -12.03 -7.44 -16.66
CA ALA A 197 -12.90 -8.60 -16.61
C ALA A 197 -12.80 -9.30 -15.25
N GLU A 198 -13.92 -9.77 -14.72
CA GLU A 198 -14.02 -10.52 -13.48
C GLU A 198 -13.70 -12.00 -13.75
N LEU A 199 -12.63 -12.49 -13.12
CA LEU A 199 -12.22 -13.89 -13.12
C LEU A 199 -12.99 -14.68 -12.07
N TYR A 200 -13.11 -14.13 -10.87
CA TYR A 200 -13.75 -14.79 -9.74
C TYR A 200 -14.26 -13.78 -8.71
N ARG A 201 -15.25 -14.18 -7.92
CA ARG A 201 -15.81 -13.36 -6.84
C ARG A 201 -16.05 -14.20 -5.60
N VAL A 202 -15.67 -13.65 -4.45
CA VAL A 202 -15.87 -14.27 -3.14
C VAL A 202 -16.67 -13.33 -2.25
N GLU A 203 -17.90 -13.72 -1.94
CA GLU A 203 -18.77 -12.96 -1.06
C GLU A 203 -18.40 -13.20 0.41
N GLY A 204 -18.57 -12.16 1.23
CA GLY A 204 -18.33 -12.21 2.67
C GLY A 204 -16.86 -12.31 3.06
N SER A 205 -15.92 -12.14 2.13
CA SER A 205 -14.49 -12.07 2.42
C SER A 205 -13.97 -10.66 2.14
N SER A 206 -13.01 -10.16 2.91
CA SER A 206 -12.37 -8.86 2.67
C SER A 206 -10.98 -8.77 3.27
N HIS A 207 -10.30 -7.64 3.02
CA HIS A 207 -8.95 -7.33 3.51
C HIS A 207 -7.91 -8.32 3.00
N ILE A 208 -7.51 -8.10 1.75
CA ILE A 208 -6.56 -8.94 1.04
C ILE A 208 -5.18 -8.67 1.61
N LEU A 209 -4.53 -9.76 2.03
CA LEU A 209 -3.18 -9.77 2.58
C LEU A 209 -2.16 -10.40 1.63
N MET A 210 -2.64 -11.16 0.63
CA MET A 210 -1.78 -11.93 -0.28
C MET A 210 -2.51 -12.24 -1.59
N LEU A 211 -1.77 -12.19 -2.70
CA LEU A 211 -2.11 -12.81 -3.98
C LEU A 211 -0.87 -13.52 -4.50
N GLN A 212 -0.92 -14.85 -4.63
CA GLN A 212 0.19 -15.66 -5.10
C GLN A 212 -0.34 -16.88 -5.86
N GLY A 213 -0.10 -16.90 -7.17
CA GLY A 213 -0.67 -17.87 -8.10
C GLY A 213 -2.19 -17.98 -8.00
N ASP A 214 -2.66 -19.16 -7.62
CA ASP A 214 -4.09 -19.46 -7.54
C ASP A 214 -4.73 -19.08 -6.21
N PHE A 215 -3.94 -18.53 -5.28
CA PHE A 215 -4.38 -18.29 -3.90
C PHE A 215 -4.49 -16.80 -3.59
N VAL A 216 -5.58 -16.44 -2.91
CA VAL A 216 -5.79 -15.15 -2.27
C VAL A 216 -5.86 -15.34 -0.76
N GLY A 217 -5.04 -14.62 -0.01
CA GLY A 217 -5.09 -14.59 1.45
C GLY A 217 -5.92 -13.40 1.92
N CYS A 218 -6.86 -13.63 2.84
CA CYS A 218 -7.77 -12.62 3.36
C CYS A 218 -7.79 -12.64 4.89
N ALA A 219 -8.01 -11.48 5.52
CA ALA A 219 -8.09 -11.36 6.98
C ALA A 219 -9.50 -11.55 7.55
N VAL A 220 -10.54 -11.24 6.76
CA VAL A 220 -11.93 -11.19 7.25
C VAL A 220 -12.82 -12.14 6.48
N ARG A 221 -13.55 -12.98 7.20
CA ARG A 221 -14.58 -13.85 6.65
C ARG A 221 -15.87 -13.70 7.44
N ARG A 222 -17.00 -13.48 6.76
CA ARG A 222 -18.33 -13.29 7.35
C ARG A 222 -18.32 -12.24 8.46
N ASN A 223 -17.67 -11.09 8.20
CA ASN A 223 -17.48 -10.02 9.17
C ASN A 223 -16.77 -10.46 10.46
N THR A 224 -16.00 -11.55 10.45
CA THR A 224 -15.16 -11.98 11.56
C THR A 224 -13.70 -12.00 11.12
N ILE A 225 -12.78 -11.62 12.00
CA ILE A 225 -11.34 -11.65 11.75
C ILE A 225 -10.88 -13.11 11.83
N ILE A 226 -11.02 -13.82 10.71
CA ILE A 226 -10.61 -15.21 10.51
C ILE A 226 -9.68 -15.19 9.30
N PRO A 227 -8.36 -15.23 9.52
CA PRO A 227 -7.41 -15.36 8.42
C PRO A 227 -7.72 -16.64 7.64
N HIS A 228 -7.78 -16.54 6.32
CA HIS A 228 -8.09 -17.68 5.46
C HIS A 228 -7.45 -17.49 4.08
N ILE A 229 -7.24 -18.60 3.39
CA ILE A 229 -6.78 -18.62 2.01
C ILE A 229 -7.88 -19.17 1.10
N ILE A 230 -7.98 -18.62 -0.10
CA ILE A 230 -8.97 -18.99 -1.10
C ILE A 230 -8.22 -19.38 -2.36
N ASN A 231 -8.38 -20.62 -2.81
CA ASN A 231 -7.97 -20.99 -4.17
C ASN A 231 -9.07 -20.53 -5.12
N TRP A 232 -8.85 -19.44 -5.84
CA TRP A 232 -9.90 -18.78 -6.60
C TRP A 232 -10.28 -19.51 -7.89
N LYS A 233 -9.40 -20.37 -8.43
CA LYS A 233 -9.72 -21.20 -9.59
C LYS A 233 -10.67 -22.34 -9.23
N THR A 234 -10.50 -22.93 -8.05
CA THR A 234 -11.34 -24.03 -7.55
C THR A 234 -12.51 -23.56 -6.69
N GLY A 235 -12.46 -22.33 -6.19
CA GLY A 235 -13.39 -21.77 -5.21
C GLY A 235 -13.27 -22.37 -3.81
N THR A 236 -12.23 -23.16 -3.55
CA THR A 236 -12.01 -23.76 -2.22
C THR A 236 -11.48 -22.72 -1.23
N THR A 237 -11.96 -22.77 0.01
CA THR A 237 -11.57 -21.84 1.07
C THR A 237 -11.09 -22.62 2.29
N TYR A 238 -9.95 -22.20 2.83
CA TYR A 238 -9.32 -22.82 4.00
C TYR A 238 -9.15 -21.78 5.10
N ASP A 239 -9.89 -21.93 6.20
CA ASP A 239 -9.71 -21.10 7.39
C ASP A 239 -8.44 -21.50 8.13
N LEU A 240 -7.68 -20.51 8.60
CA LEU A 240 -6.48 -20.72 9.41
C LEU A 240 -6.89 -20.59 10.88
N SER A 241 -7.14 -21.74 11.52
CA SER A 241 -7.53 -21.79 12.93
C SER A 241 -6.45 -21.16 13.83
N PRO A 242 -6.82 -20.53 14.95
CA PRO A 242 -5.84 -20.04 15.92
C PRO A 242 -5.00 -21.21 16.48
N PRO A 243 -3.80 -20.94 16.99
CA PRO A 243 -2.99 -21.94 17.69
C PRO A 243 -3.78 -22.65 18.79
N PRO A 244 -3.62 -23.98 18.97
CA PRO A 244 -4.35 -24.72 20.00
C PRO A 244 -3.98 -24.23 21.40
N GLY A 245 -4.99 -24.09 22.27
CA GLY A 245 -4.78 -23.68 23.66
C GLY A 245 -4.61 -22.18 23.86
N VAL A 246 -4.69 -21.36 22.80
CA VAL A 246 -4.46 -19.93 22.88
C VAL A 246 -5.63 -19.15 22.27
N ASP A 247 -6.61 -18.79 23.10
CA ASP A 247 -7.66 -17.82 22.75
C ASP A 247 -7.29 -16.43 23.28
N GLU A 248 -6.09 -15.97 22.93
CA GLU A 248 -5.62 -14.66 23.39
C GLU A 248 -6.16 -13.54 22.49
N PRO A 249 -6.55 -12.39 23.08
CA PRO A 249 -7.10 -11.25 22.35
C PRO A 249 -6.23 -10.70 21.20
N HIS A 250 -4.93 -10.93 21.16
CA HIS A 250 -4.08 -10.48 20.05
C HIS A 250 -4.16 -11.40 18.82
N PHE A 251 -4.50 -12.69 18.96
CA PHE A 251 -4.78 -13.57 17.80
C PHE A 251 -6.03 -13.15 17.03
N ARG A 252 -6.79 -12.29 17.67
CA ARG A 252 -8.05 -11.76 17.20
C ARG A 252 -7.88 -10.45 16.42
N ASN A 253 -6.67 -9.88 16.38
CA ASN A 253 -6.33 -8.74 15.51
C ASN A 253 -6.07 -9.20 14.08
N THR A 254 -6.24 -8.26 13.14
CA THR A 254 -5.94 -8.50 11.73
C THR A 254 -4.45 -8.72 11.52
N PRO A 255 -4.04 -9.82 10.86
CA PRO A 255 -2.65 -10.00 10.47
C PRO A 255 -2.15 -8.84 9.61
N HIS A 256 -0.84 -8.59 9.63
CA HIS A 256 -0.22 -7.61 8.75
C HIS A 256 -0.06 -8.18 7.34
N SER A 257 0.22 -9.47 7.21
CA SER A 257 0.42 -10.13 5.92
C SER A 257 0.15 -11.65 5.99
N LEU A 258 -0.07 -12.25 4.82
CA LEU A 258 -0.14 -13.69 4.57
C LEU A 258 0.84 -14.03 3.44
N ILE A 259 1.53 -15.16 3.54
CA ILE A 259 2.60 -15.54 2.60
C ILE A 259 2.55 -17.04 2.36
N LEU A 260 2.67 -17.49 1.10
CA LEU A 260 2.97 -18.89 0.80
C LEU A 260 4.48 -19.01 0.61
N TRP A 261 5.14 -19.73 1.51
CA TRP A 261 6.59 -19.92 1.49
C TRP A 261 6.93 -21.38 1.73
N ASN A 262 7.61 -22.01 0.76
CA ASN A 262 7.88 -23.45 0.74
C ASN A 262 6.60 -24.28 0.92
N GLU A 263 6.55 -25.15 1.94
CA GLU A 263 5.39 -25.98 2.31
C GLU A 263 4.50 -25.29 3.37
N PHE A 264 4.75 -24.01 3.67
CA PHE A 264 4.09 -23.27 4.73
C PHE A 264 3.22 -22.14 4.21
N ILE A 265 2.20 -21.83 5.00
CA ILE A 265 1.49 -20.56 5.01
C ILE A 265 1.99 -19.80 6.24
N VAL A 266 2.54 -18.61 6.04
CA VAL A 266 3.04 -17.76 7.11
C VAL A 266 2.04 -16.64 7.34
N VAL A 267 1.56 -16.51 8.58
CA VAL A 267 0.69 -15.42 9.02
C VAL A 267 1.53 -14.47 9.87
N VAL A 268 1.76 -13.26 9.36
CA VAL A 268 2.53 -12.23 10.07
C VAL A 268 1.60 -11.44 10.99
N ARG A 269 1.84 -11.52 12.29
CA ARG A 269 1.10 -10.77 13.32
C ARG A 269 2.00 -9.68 13.91
N HIS A 270 1.49 -9.03 14.95
CA HIS A 270 2.12 -7.87 15.56
C HIS A 270 3.48 -8.20 16.21
N ASP A 271 3.67 -9.35 16.82
CA ASP A 271 4.90 -9.71 17.53
C ASP A 271 5.30 -11.18 17.32
N THR A 272 4.61 -11.83 16.37
CA THR A 272 4.63 -13.27 16.18
C THR A 272 4.38 -13.63 14.73
N LEU A 273 5.08 -14.66 14.26
CA LEU A 273 4.85 -15.29 12.96
C LEU A 273 4.25 -16.66 13.20
N HIS A 274 3.13 -16.97 12.57
CA HIS A 274 2.52 -18.29 12.66
C HIS A 274 2.74 -19.08 11.39
N PHE A 275 3.12 -20.33 11.54
CA PHE A 275 3.35 -21.25 10.44
C PHE A 275 2.23 -22.28 10.42
N TYR A 276 1.63 -22.46 9.24
CA TYR A 276 0.65 -23.49 8.96
C TYR A 276 1.16 -24.34 7.81
N SER A 277 0.82 -25.63 7.79
CA SER A 277 1.06 -26.46 6.61
C SER A 277 0.21 -25.96 5.43
N GLN A 278 0.73 -26.08 4.22
CA GLN A 278 -0.08 -25.83 3.03
C GLN A 278 -1.23 -26.84 2.89
N PRO A 279 -2.32 -26.44 2.20
CA PRO A 279 -3.45 -27.34 1.97
C PRO A 279 -3.03 -28.48 1.04
N THR A 280 -3.17 -29.71 1.53
CA THR A 280 -3.09 -30.91 0.66
C THR A 280 -4.45 -31.17 0.01
N SER A 281 -4.50 -31.99 -1.03
CA SER A 281 -5.77 -32.35 -1.71
C SER A 281 -6.84 -32.94 -0.78
N ALA A 282 -6.44 -33.50 0.38
CA ALA A 282 -7.33 -34.11 1.36
C ALA A 282 -7.40 -33.37 2.71
N GLY A 283 -6.56 -32.36 2.95
CA GLY A 283 -6.33 -31.81 4.29
C GLY A 283 -6.47 -30.29 4.38
N ARG A 284 -6.95 -29.81 5.53
CA ARG A 284 -6.93 -28.39 5.88
C ARG A 284 -5.52 -27.98 6.33
N PRO A 285 -5.13 -26.71 6.18
CA PRO A 285 -3.92 -26.17 6.82
C PRO A 285 -3.91 -26.47 8.31
N VAL A 286 -2.79 -26.99 8.81
CA VAL A 286 -2.60 -27.34 10.22
C VAL A 286 -1.57 -26.38 10.81
N TYR A 287 -1.92 -25.74 11.93
CA TYR A 287 -0.96 -24.94 12.68
C TYR A 287 0.25 -25.80 13.06
N THR A 288 1.44 -25.31 12.75
CA THR A 288 2.70 -26.01 13.01
C THR A 288 3.39 -25.41 14.22
N LYS A 289 3.65 -24.09 14.21
CA LYS A 289 4.37 -23.39 15.28
C LYS A 289 4.25 -21.88 15.17
N SER A 290 4.73 -21.17 16.19
CA SER A 290 4.94 -19.72 16.18
C SER A 290 6.41 -19.36 16.39
N VAL A 291 6.83 -18.22 15.85
CA VAL A 291 8.14 -17.62 16.09
C VAL A 291 7.90 -16.19 16.59
N LYS A 292 8.45 -15.86 17.77
CA LYS A 292 8.35 -14.50 18.32
C LYS A 292 9.27 -13.55 17.54
N THR A 293 8.81 -12.33 17.34
CA THR A 293 9.55 -11.27 16.63
C THR A 293 9.59 -10.00 17.46
N VAL A 294 10.24 -8.97 16.90
CA VAL A 294 10.00 -7.57 17.27
C VAL A 294 8.53 -7.21 17.07
N GLU A 295 8.15 -6.09 17.66
CA GLU A 295 6.88 -5.43 17.40
C GLU A 295 6.83 -4.91 15.95
N ILE A 296 6.07 -5.59 15.11
CA ILE A 296 5.80 -5.28 13.72
C ILE A 296 4.65 -4.29 13.65
N TRP A 297 4.94 -3.12 13.09
CA TRP A 297 3.96 -2.08 12.81
C TRP A 297 3.46 -2.17 11.37
N GLU A 298 4.37 -2.35 10.42
CA GLU A 298 4.12 -2.64 9.02
C GLU A 298 5.09 -3.72 8.53
N VAL A 299 4.69 -4.47 7.51
CA VAL A 299 5.52 -5.52 6.91
C VAL A 299 5.33 -5.55 5.41
N VAL A 300 6.43 -5.77 4.69
CA VAL A 300 6.44 -6.05 3.27
C VAL A 300 7.26 -7.30 3.03
N VAL A 301 6.76 -8.17 2.16
CA VAL A 301 7.47 -9.38 1.74
C VAL A 301 8.48 -8.98 0.66
N VAL A 302 9.76 -9.18 0.94
CA VAL A 302 10.86 -8.85 0.03
C VAL A 302 11.17 -10.03 -0.88
N ASP A 303 11.30 -11.22 -0.29
CA ASP A 303 11.58 -12.44 -1.03
C ASP A 303 10.89 -13.62 -0.35
N ALA A 304 10.13 -14.37 -1.16
CA ALA A 304 9.43 -15.58 -0.75
C ALA A 304 9.68 -16.72 -1.75
N ARG A 305 10.77 -16.66 -2.52
CA ARG A 305 11.12 -17.74 -3.47
C ARG A 305 11.29 -19.07 -2.72
N PRO A 306 10.80 -20.18 -3.29
CA PRO A 306 11.03 -21.50 -2.72
C PRO A 306 12.54 -21.74 -2.54
N SER A 307 12.92 -22.47 -1.50
CA SER A 307 14.32 -22.81 -1.12
C SER A 307 15.22 -21.66 -0.66
N GLU A 308 14.77 -20.41 -0.70
CA GLU A 308 15.48 -19.28 -0.11
C GLU A 308 14.89 -18.90 1.25
N PRO A 309 15.67 -18.26 2.15
CA PRO A 309 15.14 -17.70 3.38
C PRO A 309 14.01 -16.72 3.09
N LEU A 310 12.96 -16.76 3.91
CA LEU A 310 11.89 -15.76 3.84
C LEU A 310 12.41 -14.46 4.44
N HIS A 311 12.43 -13.41 3.62
CA HIS A 311 12.84 -12.07 4.03
C HIS A 311 11.63 -11.16 4.17
N LEU A 312 11.40 -10.68 5.39
CA LEU A 312 10.37 -9.71 5.72
C LEU A 312 11.04 -8.39 6.03
N LEU A 313 10.68 -7.34 5.32
CA LEU A 313 11.03 -5.99 5.70
C LEU A 313 9.95 -5.49 6.65
N VAL A 314 10.32 -5.17 7.88
CA VAL A 314 9.40 -4.73 8.93
C VAL A 314 9.71 -3.31 9.36
N MET A 315 8.66 -2.57 9.66
CA MET A 315 8.75 -1.32 10.40
C MET A 315 8.44 -1.62 11.87
N SER A 316 9.31 -1.21 12.79
CA SER A 316 9.20 -1.45 14.23
C SER A 316 9.58 -0.20 15.03
N ALA A 317 9.53 -0.30 16.35
CA ALA A 317 10.00 0.75 17.25
C ALA A 317 11.48 1.13 17.08
N ASN A 318 12.28 0.27 16.44
CA ASN A 318 13.72 0.49 16.26
C ASN A 318 14.07 1.11 14.90
N GLY A 319 13.14 1.16 13.95
CA GLY A 319 13.50 1.47 12.57
C GLY A 319 12.78 0.63 11.53
N VAL A 320 13.43 0.55 10.38
CA VAL A 320 13.17 -0.47 9.36
C VAL A 320 14.18 -1.60 9.57
N GLU A 321 13.70 -2.82 9.74
CA GLU A 321 14.48 -4.03 10.03
C GLU A 321 14.16 -5.14 9.02
N ILE A 322 15.08 -6.07 8.81
CA ILE A 322 14.83 -7.32 8.07
C ILE A 322 14.70 -8.45 9.08
N ILE A 323 13.62 -9.21 8.98
CA ILE A 323 13.48 -10.52 9.61
C ILE A 323 13.77 -11.56 8.54
N ALA A 324 14.86 -12.31 8.71
CA ALA A 324 15.21 -13.44 7.86
C ALA A 324 14.83 -14.76 8.55
N ILE A 325 14.13 -15.63 7.83
CA ILE A 325 13.66 -16.93 8.36
C ILE A 325 14.18 -18.03 7.45
N GLU A 326 15.08 -18.84 7.97
CA GLU A 326 15.61 -20.01 7.27
C GLU A 326 14.73 -21.24 7.51
N THR A 327 14.73 -22.19 6.58
CA THR A 327 13.92 -23.41 6.71
C THR A 327 14.45 -24.34 7.81
N ASP A 328 15.77 -24.45 7.94
CA ASP A 328 16.42 -25.31 8.96
C ASP A 328 16.19 -24.79 10.38
N VAL A 329 16.14 -23.46 10.49
CA VAL A 329 15.79 -22.71 11.70
C VAL A 329 14.40 -23.03 12.20
N LEU A 330 13.49 -23.53 11.36
CA LEU A 330 12.13 -23.84 11.82
C LEU A 330 12.10 -24.91 12.92
N PHE A 331 13.18 -25.67 13.11
CA PHE A 331 13.28 -26.70 14.15
C PHE A 331 13.96 -26.22 15.44
N ASN A 332 14.48 -24.98 15.47
CA ASN A 332 15.11 -24.39 16.66
C ASN A 332 14.26 -23.22 17.21
N GLU A 333 14.16 -23.09 18.54
CA GLU A 333 13.27 -22.12 19.20
C GLU A 333 13.73 -20.66 19.10
N ASP A 334 15.01 -20.38 18.78
CA ASP A 334 15.64 -19.06 18.98
C ASP A 334 16.10 -18.31 17.70
N ALA A 335 15.74 -18.75 16.50
CA ALA A 335 16.53 -18.39 15.31
C ALA A 335 15.92 -17.34 14.35
N SER A 336 15.36 -16.23 14.85
CA SER A 336 15.15 -15.04 14.01
C SER A 336 16.37 -14.11 14.09
N ALA A 337 17.10 -13.96 12.99
CA ALA A 337 18.11 -12.91 12.88
C ALA A 337 17.40 -11.59 12.56
N LEU A 338 17.53 -10.61 13.46
CA LEU A 338 17.08 -9.24 13.25
C LEU A 338 18.25 -8.43 12.73
N LEU A 339 18.14 -7.96 11.50
CA LEU A 339 19.14 -7.13 10.86
C LEU A 339 18.59 -5.72 10.69
N PRO A 340 19.14 -4.70 11.36
CA PRO A 340 18.69 -3.33 11.16
C PRO A 340 19.02 -2.89 9.72
N VAL A 341 18.04 -2.33 9.01
CA VAL A 341 18.26 -1.68 7.70
C VAL A 341 18.58 -0.21 7.90
N ALA A 342 17.81 0.41 8.78
CA ALA A 342 17.92 1.81 9.16
C ALA A 342 17.58 1.93 10.63
N THR A 343 18.59 2.17 11.47
CA THR A 343 18.39 2.60 12.85
C THR A 343 18.27 4.12 12.88
N THR A 344 17.27 4.64 13.55
CA THR A 344 17.10 6.08 13.73
C THR A 344 17.06 6.42 15.21
N SER A 345 17.21 7.72 15.51
CA SER A 345 16.89 8.24 16.84
C SER A 345 15.49 7.77 17.26
N LYS A 346 15.33 7.43 18.54
CA LYS A 346 14.15 6.78 19.18
C LYS A 346 12.81 7.48 19.05
N GLU A 347 12.79 8.61 18.40
CA GLU A 347 11.61 9.40 18.24
C GLU A 347 11.31 9.36 16.74
N TRP A 348 10.04 9.26 16.37
CA TRP A 348 9.46 9.84 15.16
C TRP A 348 8.86 8.91 14.09
N PRO A 349 7.86 9.43 13.33
CA PRO A 349 6.71 8.66 12.87
C PRO A 349 6.83 8.33 11.37
N TRP A 350 6.93 7.03 11.06
CA TRP A 350 6.98 6.51 9.69
C TRP A 350 5.70 5.76 9.33
N TYR A 351 5.40 5.70 8.05
CA TYR A 351 4.22 5.00 7.54
C TYR A 351 4.40 4.64 6.06
N ARG A 352 3.60 3.69 5.57
CA ARG A 352 3.54 3.26 4.17
C ARG A 352 4.85 2.65 3.67
N LEU A 353 5.36 1.67 4.41
CA LEU A 353 6.47 0.85 3.97
C LEU A 353 6.10 0.11 2.68
N THR A 354 6.95 0.19 1.67
CA THR A 354 6.87 -0.60 0.44
C THR A 354 8.26 -1.08 0.03
N ALA A 355 8.27 -2.21 -0.66
CA ALA A 355 9.44 -2.81 -1.31
C ALA A 355 8.97 -3.47 -2.60
N ASN A 356 9.85 -3.51 -3.61
CA ASN A 356 9.57 -4.21 -4.86
C ASN A 356 10.14 -5.63 -4.82
N GLY A 357 9.91 -6.43 -5.87
CA GLY A 357 10.18 -7.87 -5.89
C GLY A 357 11.66 -8.27 -5.87
N SER A 358 12.63 -7.38 -6.08
CA SER A 358 14.03 -7.73 -5.75
C SER A 358 14.33 -7.54 -4.26
N GLY A 359 13.53 -6.72 -3.60
CA GLY A 359 13.67 -6.22 -2.23
C GLY A 359 15.08 -5.77 -1.85
N LYS A 360 15.84 -5.29 -2.84
CA LYS A 360 17.12 -4.60 -2.63
C LYS A 360 16.93 -3.15 -2.21
N ARG A 361 15.70 -2.63 -2.29
CA ARG A 361 15.37 -1.25 -1.93
C ARG A 361 14.02 -1.20 -1.24
N ALA A 362 13.90 -0.23 -0.34
CA ALA A 362 12.68 0.10 0.37
C ALA A 362 12.35 1.57 0.21
N LEU A 363 11.06 1.88 0.28
CA LEU A 363 10.51 3.23 0.28
C LEU A 363 9.47 3.33 1.40
N TRP A 364 9.48 4.43 2.12
CA TRP A 364 8.45 4.79 3.10
C TRP A 364 8.31 6.30 3.21
N ILE A 365 7.35 6.76 4.02
CA ILE A 365 7.22 8.17 4.36
C ILE A 365 7.70 8.39 5.78
N SER A 366 8.59 9.37 5.95
CA SER A 366 9.07 9.83 7.25
C SER A 366 8.50 11.20 7.57
N ALA A 367 8.02 11.38 8.79
CA ALA A 367 7.59 12.68 9.31
C ALA A 367 8.42 13.09 10.54
N ASP A 368 9.73 12.86 10.45
CA ASP A 368 10.71 12.95 11.55
C ASP A 368 10.68 14.24 12.40
N ASN A 369 10.07 15.33 11.93
CA ASN A 369 9.99 16.61 12.65
C ASN A 369 8.55 17.14 12.85
N ALA A 370 7.53 16.33 12.58
CA ALA A 370 6.14 16.80 12.53
C ALA A 370 5.43 17.07 13.90
N MET A 371 6.08 16.87 15.04
CA MET A 371 5.44 16.60 16.35
C MET A 371 6.16 17.25 17.56
N GLY A 372 7.27 17.93 17.38
CA GLY A 372 8.19 18.24 18.50
C GLY A 372 9.17 19.38 18.24
N SER A 373 9.03 20.07 17.10
CA SER A 373 9.65 21.37 16.91
C SER A 373 8.57 22.37 16.50
N ASP A 374 8.76 23.66 16.82
CA ASP A 374 7.88 24.74 16.34
C ASP A 374 7.72 24.72 14.80
N LYS A 375 8.67 24.08 14.09
CA LYS A 375 8.63 23.82 12.66
C LYS A 375 8.28 22.34 12.39
N VAL A 376 6.98 22.07 12.26
CA VAL A 376 6.51 20.82 11.64
C VAL A 376 7.01 20.80 10.21
N ASP A 377 7.96 19.90 9.92
CA ASP A 377 8.40 19.67 8.55
C ASP A 377 7.36 18.82 7.80
N TYR A 378 7.29 19.05 6.48
CA TYR A 378 6.45 18.23 5.62
C TYR A 378 6.98 16.79 5.59
N PRO A 379 6.08 15.79 5.55
CA PRO A 379 6.50 14.39 5.40
C PRO A 379 7.39 14.24 4.17
N GLN A 380 8.37 13.35 4.27
CA GLN A 380 9.40 13.11 3.27
C GLN A 380 9.33 11.68 2.75
N LEU A 381 9.48 11.47 1.45
CA LEU A 381 9.71 10.14 0.91
C LEU A 381 11.15 9.74 1.23
N THR A 382 11.31 8.59 1.87
CA THR A 382 12.59 8.07 2.32
C THR A 382 12.87 6.75 1.65
N TYR A 383 14.08 6.62 1.13
CA TYR A 383 14.57 5.41 0.48
C TYR A 383 15.77 4.84 1.23
N ALA A 384 15.87 3.52 1.24
CA ALA A 384 17.05 2.81 1.69
C ALA A 384 17.39 1.66 0.75
N VAL A 385 18.69 1.36 0.66
CA VAL A 385 19.18 0.09 0.15
C VAL A 385 18.97 -0.97 1.23
N VAL A 386 18.40 -2.09 0.84
CA VAL A 386 18.11 -3.25 1.68
C VAL A 386 19.08 -4.34 1.23
N SER A 387 20.05 -4.69 2.07
CA SER A 387 20.97 -5.79 1.78
C SER A 387 20.80 -6.88 2.83
N PRO A 388 20.10 -7.98 2.52
CA PRO A 388 19.95 -9.10 3.45
C PRO A 388 21.29 -9.73 3.84
N ARG A 389 22.32 -9.59 2.99
CA ARG A 389 23.62 -10.26 3.15
C ARG A 389 24.67 -9.46 3.91
N SER A 390 24.50 -8.14 4.04
CA SER A 390 25.49 -7.25 4.65
C SER A 390 24.82 -6.24 5.59
N PRO A 391 24.42 -6.67 6.80
CA PRO A 391 23.76 -5.80 7.76
C PRO A 391 24.66 -4.75 8.41
N GLU A 392 25.98 -4.90 8.32
CA GLU A 392 26.93 -4.02 9.03
C GLU A 392 27.24 -2.70 8.30
N SER A 393 26.83 -2.55 7.04
CA SER A 393 27.03 -1.28 6.33
C SER A 393 25.93 -0.30 6.67
N GLU A 394 26.29 0.88 7.20
CA GLU A 394 25.38 2.02 7.27
C GLU A 394 24.80 2.29 5.88
N ASN A 395 23.53 1.91 5.68
CA ASN A 395 22.86 2.13 4.41
C ASN A 395 22.53 3.61 4.31
N PRO A 396 22.96 4.32 3.25
CA PRO A 396 22.62 5.71 3.10
C PRO A 396 21.10 5.85 2.98
N LEU A 397 20.53 6.68 3.85
CA LEU A 397 19.14 7.11 3.76
C LEU A 397 19.05 8.27 2.80
N PHE A 398 18.26 8.11 1.74
CA PHE A 398 17.92 9.20 0.85
C PHE A 398 16.54 9.72 1.21
N ARG A 399 16.44 11.03 1.48
CA ARG A 399 15.17 11.70 1.77
C ARG A 399 14.93 12.77 0.72
N TRP A 400 13.76 12.77 0.10
CA TRP A 400 13.29 13.91 -0.65
C TRP A 400 11.92 14.33 -0.10
N THR A 401 11.68 15.63 -0.09
CA THR A 401 10.41 16.20 -0.53
C THR A 401 10.68 17.60 -0.96
N ASN A 402 9.99 17.98 -2.02
CA ASN A 402 9.80 19.36 -2.33
C ASN A 402 8.46 19.73 -1.69
N ASP A 403 8.44 20.77 -0.86
CA ASP A 403 7.19 21.45 -0.49
C ASP A 403 6.80 22.42 -1.62
N LEU A 404 6.95 21.95 -2.87
CA LEU A 404 6.53 22.74 -4.00
C LEU A 404 5.02 22.65 -4.10
N PRO A 405 4.35 23.72 -4.57
CA PRO A 405 2.91 23.69 -4.80
C PRO A 405 2.50 22.49 -5.66
N GLU A 406 3.36 22.03 -6.57
CA GLU A 406 3.08 20.92 -7.48
C GLU A 406 3.14 19.53 -6.85
N ASP A 407 3.68 19.38 -5.64
CA ASP A 407 3.79 18.08 -4.98
C ASP A 407 2.44 17.61 -4.40
N PRO A 408 2.19 16.28 -4.39
CA PRO A 408 1.04 15.69 -3.72
C PRO A 408 1.20 15.85 -2.21
N ALA A 409 0.09 16.01 -1.49
CA ALA A 409 0.12 16.04 -0.04
C ALA A 409 0.44 14.65 0.52
N LEU A 410 1.69 14.42 0.93
CA LEU A 410 2.14 13.19 1.58
C LEU A 410 1.57 13.01 3.00
N TRP A 411 1.01 14.05 3.59
CA TRP A 411 0.29 13.99 4.85
C TRP A 411 -1.18 13.55 4.68
N ALA A 412 -1.65 13.36 3.45
CA ALA A 412 -3.08 13.17 3.14
C ALA A 412 -3.44 11.72 2.81
N PHE A 413 -3.13 10.80 3.72
CA PHE A 413 -3.33 9.35 3.55
C PHE A 413 -2.76 8.81 2.22
N PRO A 414 -1.44 8.97 2.00
CA PRO A 414 -0.83 8.62 0.74
C PRO A 414 -0.85 7.11 0.49
N THR A 415 -0.96 6.76 -0.78
CA THR A 415 -0.70 5.44 -1.34
C THR A 415 0.52 5.58 -2.23
N LEU A 416 1.44 4.62 -2.15
CA LEU A 416 2.69 4.72 -2.88
C LEU A 416 3.11 3.36 -3.43
N ASP A 417 3.84 3.41 -4.54
CA ASP A 417 4.50 2.27 -5.15
C ASP A 417 5.72 2.77 -5.93
N PHE A 418 6.68 1.90 -6.20
CA PHE A 418 7.87 2.30 -6.94
C PHE A 418 8.46 1.15 -7.76
N ASP A 419 8.94 1.46 -8.96
CA ASP A 419 9.71 0.54 -9.78
C ASP A 419 11.20 0.79 -9.51
N GLU A 420 11.84 -0.10 -8.77
CA GLU A 420 13.24 0.08 -8.38
C GLU A 420 14.22 -0.05 -9.55
N ALA A 421 13.85 -0.80 -10.59
CA ALA A 421 14.69 -1.05 -11.75
C ALA A 421 14.72 0.15 -12.69
N LEU A 422 13.57 0.81 -12.84
CA LEU A 422 13.45 2.03 -13.64
C LEU A 422 13.59 3.30 -12.80
N GLY A 423 13.43 3.24 -11.49
CA GLY A 423 13.52 4.38 -10.57
C GLY A 423 12.25 5.22 -10.49
N TYR A 424 11.13 4.79 -11.07
CA TYR A 424 9.87 5.53 -10.96
C TYR A 424 9.28 5.40 -9.57
N THR A 425 8.77 6.50 -9.03
CA THR A 425 7.96 6.47 -7.81
C THR A 425 6.60 7.08 -8.09
N VAL A 426 5.53 6.40 -7.67
CA VAL A 426 4.16 6.86 -7.86
C VAL A 426 3.51 7.09 -6.51
N VAL A 427 2.80 8.21 -6.39
CA VAL A 427 2.13 8.62 -5.16
C VAL A 427 0.72 9.06 -5.49
N GLY A 428 -0.26 8.51 -4.79
CA GLY A 428 -1.66 8.91 -4.79
C GLY A 428 -2.11 9.33 -3.41
N ASN A 429 -3.14 10.15 -3.24
CA ASN A 429 -3.64 10.52 -1.90
C ASN A 429 -5.16 10.71 -1.84
N CYS A 430 -5.66 11.08 -0.65
CA CYS A 430 -7.09 11.26 -0.41
C CYS A 430 -7.71 12.45 -1.19
N PHE A 431 -6.90 13.39 -1.69
CA PHE A 431 -7.37 14.50 -2.54
C PHE A 431 -7.50 14.12 -4.02
N GLY A 432 -7.14 12.88 -4.37
CA GLY A 432 -7.08 12.43 -5.77
C GLY A 432 -5.85 12.95 -6.51
N GLU A 433 -4.84 13.44 -5.80
CA GLU A 433 -3.59 13.87 -6.43
C GLU A 433 -2.73 12.65 -6.71
N LEU A 434 -2.37 12.47 -7.98
CA LEU A 434 -1.50 11.41 -8.46
C LEU A 434 -0.24 12.04 -9.03
N ALA A 435 0.91 11.69 -8.48
CA ALA A 435 2.22 12.13 -8.94
C ALA A 435 3.09 10.94 -9.35
N ILE A 436 3.85 11.11 -10.42
CA ILE A 436 4.88 10.18 -10.88
C ILE A 436 6.20 10.95 -10.88
N TYR A 437 7.17 10.44 -10.14
CA TYR A 437 8.51 10.98 -10.04
C TYR A 437 9.46 10.14 -10.89
N ASP A 438 10.23 10.80 -11.77
CA ASP A 438 11.36 10.20 -12.47
C ASP A 438 12.68 10.90 -12.08
N PRO A 439 13.61 10.19 -11.44
CA PRO A 439 14.92 10.71 -11.10
C PRO A 439 15.90 10.68 -12.29
N ILE A 440 15.51 10.35 -13.51
CA ILE A 440 16.42 10.25 -14.66
C ILE A 440 16.03 11.25 -15.74
N ASP A 441 17.00 12.05 -16.18
CA ASP A 441 16.85 12.91 -17.36
C ASP A 441 17.03 12.11 -18.66
N LEU A 442 16.06 11.25 -18.96
CA LEU A 442 15.98 10.44 -20.17
C LEU A 442 14.52 10.36 -20.59
N ASP A 443 14.23 10.37 -21.89
CA ASP A 443 12.88 10.14 -22.40
C ASP A 443 12.33 8.80 -21.86
N PRO A 444 11.37 8.83 -20.92
CA PRO A 444 10.89 7.64 -20.25
C PRO A 444 10.07 6.75 -21.18
N SER A 445 9.53 7.30 -22.28
CA SER A 445 8.73 6.54 -23.25
C SER A 445 9.53 5.43 -23.94
N LEU A 446 10.85 5.56 -24.01
CA LEU A 446 11.76 4.55 -24.56
C LEU A 446 11.84 3.28 -23.69
N CYS A 447 11.57 3.40 -22.39
CA CYS A 447 11.58 2.28 -21.43
C CYS A 447 10.19 1.71 -21.15
N CYS A 448 9.12 2.35 -21.64
CA CYS A 448 7.75 1.92 -21.32
C CYS A 448 7.25 0.71 -22.14
N ARG A 449 8.06 0.15 -23.06
CA ARG A 449 7.68 -1.02 -23.90
C ARG A 449 8.44 -2.30 -23.57
N LEU A 450 9.07 -2.31 -22.39
CA LEU A 450 9.88 -3.42 -21.89
C LEU A 450 9.02 -4.62 -21.51
N ALA A 451 7.83 -4.38 -20.97
CA ALA A 451 6.91 -5.43 -20.55
C ALA A 451 6.22 -6.15 -21.74
N PRO A 452 5.92 -7.45 -21.63
CA PRO A 452 5.00 -8.12 -22.54
C PRO A 452 3.60 -7.51 -22.43
N ASP A 453 2.79 -7.71 -23.46
CA ASP A 453 1.38 -7.35 -23.40
C ASP A 453 0.66 -8.40 -22.54
N PHE A 454 0.32 -8.02 -21.30
CA PHE A 454 -0.35 -8.90 -20.35
C PHE A 454 -1.84 -9.11 -20.67
N THR A 455 -2.36 -8.50 -21.73
CA THR A 455 -3.80 -8.47 -22.04
C THR A 455 -4.22 -9.53 -23.06
N ALA A 456 -3.25 -10.31 -23.56
CA ALA A 456 -3.44 -11.44 -24.46
C ALA A 456 -4.02 -12.68 -23.74
N HIS A 457 -5.23 -12.55 -23.20
CA HIS A 457 -5.96 -13.67 -22.59
C HIS A 457 -6.58 -14.60 -23.64
N GLN A 458 -6.60 -15.90 -23.36
CA GLN A 458 -7.23 -16.90 -24.23
C GLN A 458 -8.74 -17.00 -23.94
N LEU A 459 -9.53 -17.23 -25.00
CA LEU A 459 -10.99 -17.42 -24.92
C LEU A 459 -11.35 -18.71 -24.13
N PRO A 460 -12.50 -18.76 -23.43
CA PRO A 460 -13.60 -17.79 -23.40
C PRO A 460 -13.32 -16.55 -22.53
N LEU A 461 -13.82 -15.39 -22.97
CA LEU A 461 -13.63 -14.11 -22.28
C LEU A 461 -14.38 -14.10 -20.94
N PRO A 462 -13.76 -13.71 -19.82
CA PRO A 462 -14.45 -13.54 -18.55
C PRO A 462 -15.50 -12.42 -18.59
N LYS A 463 -16.36 -12.34 -17.57
CA LYS A 463 -17.41 -11.32 -17.47
C LYS A 463 -16.79 -9.93 -17.38
N LEU A 464 -17.02 -9.07 -18.37
CA LEU A 464 -16.55 -7.68 -18.35
C LEU A 464 -17.18 -6.92 -17.18
N LEU A 465 -16.36 -6.10 -16.51
CA LEU A 465 -16.84 -5.16 -15.49
C LEU A 465 -17.61 -3.99 -16.13
N PRO A 466 -18.55 -3.37 -15.39
CA PRO A 466 -19.37 -2.30 -15.95
C PRO A 466 -18.58 -1.02 -16.18
N LEU A 467 -18.89 -0.34 -17.28
CA LEU A 467 -18.40 1.00 -17.63
C LEU A 467 -19.30 2.12 -17.11
N THR A 468 -20.44 1.78 -16.53
CA THR A 468 -21.37 2.75 -15.97
C THR A 468 -21.22 2.80 -14.44
N PRO A 469 -21.25 3.99 -13.82
CA PRO A 469 -21.17 4.15 -12.38
C PRO A 469 -22.15 3.24 -11.63
N ILE A 470 -21.62 2.49 -10.65
CA ILE A 470 -22.43 1.76 -9.67
C ILE A 470 -22.56 2.64 -8.44
N ALA A 471 -23.79 2.95 -8.03
CA ALA A 471 -24.02 3.64 -6.77
C ALA A 471 -23.65 2.72 -5.60
N LEU A 472 -22.74 3.16 -4.73
CA LEU A 472 -22.28 2.36 -3.59
C LEU A 472 -23.31 2.19 -2.47
N GLY A 473 -24.42 2.93 -2.53
CA GLY A 473 -25.48 2.88 -1.50
C GLY A 473 -24.99 3.23 -0.09
N LEU A 474 -23.81 3.85 0.04
CA LEU A 474 -23.31 4.34 1.32
C LEU A 474 -24.24 5.46 1.77
N ASN A 475 -24.75 5.35 3.00
CA ASN A 475 -25.70 6.31 3.57
C ASN A 475 -25.08 7.71 3.52
N LEU A 476 -25.68 8.58 2.70
CA LEU A 476 -25.16 9.90 2.43
C LEU A 476 -25.36 10.81 3.63
N ALA A 477 -24.29 11.47 4.10
CA ALA A 477 -24.46 12.69 4.87
C ALA A 477 -25.38 13.65 4.06
N PRO A 478 -26.48 14.18 4.63
CA PRO A 478 -27.37 15.08 3.92
C PRO A 478 -26.61 16.31 3.45
N ARG A 479 -26.85 16.69 2.19
CA ARG A 479 -26.18 17.84 1.54
C ARG A 479 -26.66 19.21 2.03
N ARG A 480 -27.67 19.27 2.89
CA ARG A 480 -28.33 20.51 3.34
C ARG A 480 -28.90 20.32 4.75
N PRO A 481 -29.18 21.41 5.48
CA PRO A 481 -30.02 21.34 6.68
C PRO A 481 -31.46 21.02 6.24
N MET A 482 -31.71 19.74 5.91
CA MET A 482 -33.04 19.19 6.06
C MET A 482 -33.41 19.29 7.54
N GLY A 483 -34.70 19.45 7.85
CA GLY A 483 -35.18 19.49 9.24
C GLY A 483 -34.54 18.34 10.03
N GLN A 484 -33.71 18.73 11.00
CA GLN A 484 -32.74 17.90 11.73
C GLN A 484 -33.20 16.45 11.93
N THR A 485 -34.43 16.26 12.43
CA THR A 485 -34.95 14.95 12.83
C THR A 485 -35.08 13.87 11.75
N ALA A 486 -35.26 14.21 10.46
CA ALA A 486 -35.54 13.21 9.42
C ALA A 486 -34.28 12.60 8.83
N SER A 487 -33.21 13.38 8.67
CA SER A 487 -31.96 12.90 8.09
C SER A 487 -31.18 12.03 9.07
N ASP A 488 -31.21 12.38 10.35
CA ASP A 488 -30.46 11.70 11.40
C ASP A 488 -30.94 10.27 11.58
N ARG A 489 -32.26 10.07 11.52
CA ARG A 489 -32.88 8.75 11.59
C ARG A 489 -32.50 7.88 10.41
N SER A 490 -32.36 8.43 9.21
CA SER A 490 -31.94 7.65 8.03
C SER A 490 -30.46 7.27 8.12
N LEU A 491 -29.60 8.20 8.54
CA LEU A 491 -28.16 7.98 8.66
C LEU A 491 -27.83 6.97 9.75
N THR A 492 -28.41 7.13 10.94
CA THR A 492 -28.15 6.25 12.09
C THR A 492 -29.05 5.00 12.12
N SER A 493 -29.89 4.79 11.11
CA SER A 493 -30.77 3.62 11.03
C SER A 493 -30.03 2.29 11.10
N HIS A 494 -28.77 2.26 10.68
CA HIS A 494 -27.89 1.10 10.74
C HIS A 494 -27.07 1.03 12.03
N TRP A 495 -27.15 2.03 12.91
CA TRP A 495 -26.54 2.03 14.24
C TRP A 495 -27.51 1.39 15.23
N THR A 496 -27.02 0.96 16.41
CA THR A 496 -27.89 0.31 17.42
C THR A 496 -28.65 -0.89 16.83
N GLN A 497 -27.94 -1.78 16.14
CA GLN A 497 -28.56 -2.99 15.56
C GLN A 497 -28.86 -4.04 16.63
N ASP A 498 -28.14 -3.97 17.75
CA ASP A 498 -28.22 -5.01 18.76
C ASP A 498 -28.98 -4.52 19.99
N ASP A 499 -29.88 -5.37 20.49
CA ASP A 499 -30.54 -5.16 21.76
C ASP A 499 -29.61 -5.50 22.94
N LEU A 500 -28.52 -4.73 23.04
CA LEU A 500 -27.56 -4.84 24.14
C LEU A 500 -28.26 -4.64 25.48
N PRO A 501 -28.16 -5.58 26.44
CA PRO A 501 -28.72 -5.43 27.78
C PRO A 501 -27.87 -4.43 28.57
N LEU A 502 -27.96 -3.15 28.23
CA LEU A 502 -27.26 -2.05 28.88
C LEU A 502 -28.00 -1.76 30.19
N HIS A 503 -27.50 -2.34 31.27
CA HIS A 503 -28.16 -2.29 32.58
C HIS A 503 -28.01 -0.97 33.34
N SER A 504 -27.27 0.00 32.77
CA SER A 504 -27.08 1.31 33.36
C SER A 504 -28.00 2.32 32.68
N ARG A 505 -28.66 3.18 33.47
CA ARG A 505 -29.42 4.34 32.96
C ARG A 505 -28.52 5.37 32.28
N PHE A 506 -27.20 5.19 32.32
CA PHE A 506 -26.20 6.12 31.80
C PHE A 506 -25.86 5.86 30.33
N TRP A 507 -26.09 4.63 29.83
CA TRP A 507 -25.87 4.33 28.43
C TRP A 507 -27.03 4.86 27.58
N CYS A 508 -26.73 5.81 26.71
CA CYS A 508 -27.70 6.40 25.81
C CYS A 508 -27.62 5.71 24.43
N ARG A 509 -28.74 5.15 23.98
CA ARG A 509 -28.91 4.69 22.58
C ARG A 509 -29.33 5.83 21.65
N ASN A 510 -30.11 6.79 22.17
CA ASN A 510 -30.80 7.81 21.37
C ASN A 510 -30.07 9.16 21.26
N MET A 511 -28.95 9.37 21.97
CA MET A 511 -28.31 10.69 22.00
C MET A 511 -27.46 10.98 20.77
N PHE A 512 -27.21 9.99 19.89
CA PHE A 512 -26.44 10.28 18.69
C PHE A 512 -27.06 11.44 17.94
N CYS A 513 -28.38 11.51 17.83
CA CYS A 513 -29.16 12.65 17.30
C CYS A 513 -28.71 14.03 17.80
N ASN A 514 -28.09 14.17 18.98
CA ASN A 514 -27.66 15.47 19.54
C ASN A 514 -26.15 15.73 19.44
N MET A 515 -25.31 14.71 19.24
CA MET A 515 -23.86 14.84 18.95
C MET A 515 -23.63 14.87 17.43
N TYR A 516 -24.25 15.83 16.74
CA TYR A 516 -24.20 15.98 15.27
C TYR A 516 -22.79 16.07 14.68
N TRP A 517 -21.82 16.50 15.48
CA TRP A 517 -20.48 16.86 15.04
C TRP A 517 -19.56 15.64 14.89
N ASP A 518 -19.91 14.51 15.51
CA ASP A 518 -19.05 13.32 15.57
C ASP A 518 -19.48 12.17 14.66
N TRP A 519 -20.62 12.25 13.96
CA TRP A 519 -21.13 11.08 13.21
C TRP A 519 -20.33 10.76 11.98
N ASP A 520 -19.89 11.80 11.28
CA ASP A 520 -19.15 11.55 10.06
C ASP A 520 -17.82 10.86 10.39
N MET A 521 -17.31 10.97 11.63
CA MET A 521 -16.09 10.30 12.08
C MET A 521 -16.14 8.76 12.07
N TRP A 522 -17.30 8.14 11.83
CA TRP A 522 -17.47 6.69 11.91
C TRP A 522 -17.88 6.04 10.57
N GLN A 523 -17.66 6.72 9.44
CA GLN A 523 -18.07 6.25 8.12
C GLN A 523 -17.06 5.29 7.47
N GLY A 524 -15.84 5.20 8.01
CA GLY A 524 -14.74 4.44 7.43
C GLY A 524 -14.06 5.18 6.27
N ASN A 525 -14.21 6.51 6.25
CA ASN A 525 -13.54 7.44 5.36
C ASN A 525 -12.09 7.65 5.80
N LEU A 526 -11.19 7.97 4.87
CA LEU A 526 -9.78 8.23 5.20
C LEU A 526 -9.66 9.30 6.28
N GLY A 527 -8.97 8.96 7.38
CA GLY A 527 -8.71 9.84 8.52
C GLY A 527 -9.79 9.93 9.59
N ASP A 528 -10.92 9.24 9.40
CA ASP A 528 -11.94 9.16 10.43
C ASP A 528 -11.63 8.10 11.52
N ASN A 529 -12.38 8.08 12.62
CA ASN A 529 -12.16 7.12 13.71
C ASN A 529 -12.40 5.67 13.28
N ALA A 530 -13.33 5.44 12.35
CA ALA A 530 -13.55 4.11 11.80
C ALA A 530 -12.37 3.62 10.94
N TRP A 531 -11.74 4.53 10.20
CA TRP A 531 -10.50 4.29 9.49
C TRP A 531 -9.35 4.01 10.46
N LEU A 532 -9.23 4.78 11.54
CA LEU A 532 -8.21 4.55 12.57
C LEU A 532 -8.40 3.17 13.23
N LEU A 533 -9.63 2.78 13.55
CA LEU A 533 -9.92 1.43 14.05
C LEU A 533 -9.52 0.34 13.06
N THR A 534 -9.78 0.57 11.78
CA THR A 534 -9.43 -0.38 10.72
C THR A 534 -7.92 -0.53 10.57
N HIS A 535 -7.20 0.60 10.48
CA HIS A 535 -5.79 0.61 10.08
C HIS A 535 -4.84 0.58 11.26
N ALA A 536 -5.18 1.22 12.38
CA ALA A 536 -4.37 1.26 13.57
C ALA A 536 -4.64 0.09 14.51
N PHE A 537 -5.89 -0.31 14.68
CA PHE A 537 -6.23 -1.37 15.64
C PHE A 537 -6.51 -2.73 14.97
N GLY A 538 -6.44 -2.78 13.63
CA GLY A 538 -6.67 -4.01 12.89
C GLY A 538 -8.10 -4.54 13.02
N PHE A 539 -9.09 -3.64 13.08
CA PHE A 539 -10.53 -3.94 13.02
C PHE A 539 -11.10 -3.64 11.63
N PRO A 540 -10.83 -4.51 10.65
CA PRO A 540 -11.18 -4.33 9.25
C PRO A 540 -12.69 -4.24 8.98
N VAL A 541 -13.50 -4.74 9.91
CA VAL A 541 -14.95 -4.64 9.79
C VAL A 541 -15.37 -3.26 10.26
N LEU A 542 -16.18 -2.59 9.44
CA LEU A 542 -16.69 -1.26 9.74
C LEU A 542 -17.26 -1.23 11.17
N PRO A 543 -16.70 -0.39 12.06
CA PRO A 543 -17.19 -0.25 13.41
C PRO A 543 -18.53 0.49 13.38
N ILE A 544 -19.54 -0.11 14.00
CA ILE A 544 -20.91 0.39 14.07
C ILE A 544 -21.18 0.83 15.51
N PRO A 545 -21.36 2.13 15.80
CA PRO A 545 -21.76 2.59 17.12
C PRO A 545 -23.04 1.92 17.63
N GLN A 546 -23.01 1.47 18.88
CA GLN A 546 -24.12 0.79 19.57
C GLN A 546 -24.63 1.58 20.78
N ALA A 547 -23.76 2.25 21.52
CA ALA A 547 -24.14 3.07 22.66
C ALA A 547 -23.01 4.02 23.02
N HIS A 548 -23.31 5.04 23.82
CA HIS A 548 -22.27 5.85 24.45
C HIS A 548 -22.69 6.26 25.86
N VAL A 549 -21.71 6.68 26.66
CA VAL A 549 -21.91 7.35 27.95
C VAL A 549 -20.86 8.45 28.04
N HIS A 550 -21.28 9.63 28.47
CA HIS A 550 -20.36 10.72 28.80
C HIS A 550 -20.22 10.76 30.32
N ASP A 551 -18.98 10.65 30.79
CA ASP A 551 -18.63 10.71 32.20
C ASP A 551 -18.22 12.14 32.55
N ASN A 552 -19.17 12.89 33.11
CA ASN A 552 -18.96 14.30 33.48
C ASN A 552 -17.83 14.48 34.50
N ASP A 553 -17.49 13.46 35.29
CA ASP A 553 -16.49 13.59 36.35
C ASP A 553 -15.06 13.63 35.78
N VAL A 554 -14.85 12.98 34.63
CA VAL A 554 -13.55 12.94 33.94
C VAL A 554 -13.56 13.64 32.58
N ASP A 555 -14.72 14.17 32.17
CA ASP A 555 -14.96 14.78 30.85
C ASP A 555 -14.62 13.82 29.69
N GLU A 556 -15.02 12.55 29.83
CA GLU A 556 -14.72 11.51 28.84
C GLU A 556 -15.97 10.91 28.22
N THR A 557 -15.97 10.81 26.90
CA THR A 557 -16.98 10.07 26.17
C THR A 557 -16.50 8.65 25.88
N TYR A 558 -17.30 7.69 26.34
CA TYR A 558 -17.13 6.28 26.09
C TYR A 558 -18.13 5.84 25.03
N ILE A 559 -17.69 5.14 23.99
CA ILE A 559 -18.52 4.66 22.90
C ILE A 559 -18.38 3.14 22.82
N ILE A 560 -19.50 2.42 22.89
CA ILE A 560 -19.55 1.01 22.52
C ILE A 560 -19.75 0.93 21.01
N LEU A 561 -18.79 0.33 20.34
CA LEU A 561 -18.82 0.05 18.92
C LEU A 561 -19.00 -1.45 18.71
N ARG A 562 -19.58 -1.84 17.58
CA ARG A 562 -19.63 -3.21 17.11
C ARG A 562 -18.79 -3.36 15.86
N SER A 563 -17.82 -4.27 15.86
CA SER A 563 -17.04 -4.61 14.67
C SER A 563 -17.19 -6.11 14.45
N GLY A 564 -18.04 -6.48 13.48
CA GLY A 564 -18.44 -7.86 13.29
C GLY A 564 -19.28 -8.37 14.46
N ASP A 565 -18.88 -9.51 15.01
CA ASP A 565 -19.52 -10.13 16.18
C ASP A 565 -18.93 -9.63 17.52
N ARG A 566 -18.12 -8.55 17.49
CA ARG A 566 -17.42 -8.04 18.68
C ARG A 566 -17.87 -6.65 19.08
N TYR A 567 -17.70 -6.36 20.36
CA TYR A 567 -17.90 -5.03 20.90
C TYR A 567 -16.58 -4.43 21.38
N LEU A 568 -16.39 -3.14 21.07
CA LEU A 568 -15.24 -2.34 21.45
C LEU A 568 -15.73 -1.21 22.33
N LEU A 569 -15.01 -0.91 23.41
CA LEU A 569 -15.16 0.30 24.19
C LEU A 569 -14.08 1.27 23.71
N PHE A 570 -14.51 2.29 22.99
CA PHE A 570 -13.69 3.41 22.56
C PHE A 570 -13.82 4.55 23.56
N THR A 571 -12.71 5.22 23.87
CA THR A 571 -12.69 6.42 24.71
C THR A 571 -12.14 7.58 23.90
N GLN A 572 -12.84 8.70 23.88
CA GLN A 572 -12.46 9.87 23.06
C GLN A 572 -11.21 10.60 23.59
N ALA A 573 -10.74 10.29 24.80
CA ALA A 573 -9.47 10.82 25.31
C ALA A 573 -8.28 10.27 24.49
N PHE A 574 -7.62 11.14 23.73
CA PHE A 574 -6.42 10.80 22.94
C PHE A 574 -5.34 10.14 23.81
N GLY A 575 -4.68 9.13 23.25
CA GLY A 575 -3.64 8.36 23.94
C GLY A 575 -4.15 7.26 24.87
N LYS A 576 -5.47 7.14 25.09
CA LYS A 576 -6.01 6.01 25.85
C LYS A 576 -6.18 4.76 24.98
N PRO A 577 -5.80 3.57 25.50
CA PRO A 577 -5.90 2.32 24.77
C PRO A 577 -7.37 1.88 24.60
N ILE A 578 -7.70 1.42 23.40
CA ILE A 578 -9.01 0.82 23.10
C ILE A 578 -9.13 -0.52 23.80
N ARG A 579 -10.31 -0.79 24.37
CA ARG A 579 -10.61 -2.05 25.06
C ARG A 579 -11.64 -2.85 24.26
N SER A 580 -11.35 -4.12 23.95
CA SER A 580 -12.34 -5.03 23.36
C SER A 580 -12.93 -5.96 24.41
N PHE A 581 -14.19 -6.38 24.24
CA PHE A 581 -14.82 -7.38 25.08
C PHE A 581 -15.84 -8.21 24.29
N GLU A 582 -16.09 -9.43 24.77
CA GLU A 582 -17.21 -10.27 24.30
C GLU A 582 -18.41 -10.08 25.23
N LEU A 583 -19.61 -10.33 24.70
CA LEU A 583 -20.80 -10.36 25.54
C LEU A 583 -20.87 -11.65 26.37
N PRO A 584 -21.41 -11.58 27.61
CA PRO A 584 -22.02 -10.40 28.23
C PRO A 584 -21.01 -9.41 28.82
N ILE A 585 -21.33 -8.11 28.75
CA ILE A 585 -20.51 -7.02 29.34
C ILE A 585 -20.24 -7.32 30.82
N PRO A 586 -18.97 -7.40 31.27
CA PRO A 586 -18.65 -7.60 32.68
C PRO A 586 -19.25 -6.46 33.52
N ARG A 587 -20.13 -6.79 34.47
CA ARG A 587 -20.59 -5.81 35.48
C ARG A 587 -19.69 -5.87 36.72
N PRO A 588 -19.27 -4.72 37.30
CA PRO A 588 -19.21 -3.37 36.75
C PRO A 588 -17.86 -3.06 36.10
N LEU A 589 -17.85 -2.24 35.03
CA LEU A 589 -16.64 -1.64 34.43
C LEU A 589 -15.86 -0.71 35.39
N ARG A 590 -16.34 -0.54 36.63
CA ARG A 590 -15.68 0.25 37.68
C ARG A 590 -14.56 -0.59 38.28
N SER A 591 -13.34 -0.30 37.82
CA SER A 591 -12.04 -0.69 38.39
C SER A 591 -11.74 -2.19 38.50
N GLY A 592 -10.93 -2.74 37.59
CA GLY A 592 -10.07 -3.88 37.93
C GLY A 592 -9.85 -4.94 36.86
N LEU A 593 -10.77 -5.10 35.91
CA LEU A 593 -10.56 -6.01 34.77
C LEU A 593 -9.86 -5.23 33.65
N ALA A 594 -8.53 -5.21 33.72
CA ALA A 594 -7.70 -4.79 32.61
C ALA A 594 -7.92 -5.78 31.46
N ALA A 595 -8.85 -5.47 30.55
CA ALA A 595 -8.78 -6.07 29.23
C ALA A 595 -7.38 -5.77 28.69
N PRO A 596 -6.64 -6.77 28.18
CA PRO A 596 -5.30 -6.55 27.68
C PRO A 596 -5.35 -5.41 26.65
N HIS A 597 -4.43 -4.46 26.82
CA HIS A 597 -4.29 -3.31 25.94
C HIS A 597 -4.19 -3.81 24.49
N GLN A 598 -5.08 -3.33 23.64
CA GLN A 598 -4.95 -3.61 22.22
C GLN A 598 -3.85 -2.73 21.67
N TYR A 599 -2.82 -3.36 21.11
CA TYR A 599 -1.69 -2.68 20.54
C TYR A 599 -2.15 -1.87 19.32
N LEU A 600 -1.97 -0.55 19.45
CA LEU A 600 -2.13 0.41 18.37
C LEU A 600 -0.99 0.18 17.38
N ARG A 601 -1.26 -0.01 16.09
CA ARG A 601 -0.25 0.07 15.03
C ARG A 601 0.21 1.53 14.94
N PRO A 602 1.44 1.85 15.35
CA PRO A 602 1.88 3.23 15.47
C PRO A 602 1.93 3.98 14.13
N THR A 603 2.05 3.28 13.00
CA THR A 603 2.12 3.91 11.67
C THR A 603 0.80 4.53 11.21
N ALA A 604 -0.34 3.87 11.42
CA ALA A 604 -1.64 4.44 11.07
C ALA A 604 -2.03 5.59 12.01
N HIS A 605 -1.62 5.51 13.28
CA HIS A 605 -1.76 6.60 14.22
C HIS A 605 -0.93 7.81 13.80
N THR A 606 0.35 7.58 13.52
CA THR A 606 1.28 8.53 12.90
C THR A 606 0.67 9.22 11.69
N GLU A 607 0.12 8.47 10.74
CA GLU A 607 -0.47 9.01 9.51
C GLU A 607 -1.65 9.94 9.82
N CYS A 608 -2.49 9.56 10.80
CA CYS A 608 -3.60 10.40 11.28
C CYS A 608 -3.12 11.68 11.98
N MET A 609 -2.11 11.58 12.85
CA MET A 609 -1.55 12.73 13.55
C MET A 609 -0.89 13.72 12.59
N VAL A 610 -0.10 13.21 11.64
CA VAL A 610 0.53 14.01 10.59
C VAL A 610 -0.53 14.67 9.72
N ASN A 611 -1.59 13.94 9.35
CA ASN A 611 -2.71 14.51 8.62
C ASN A 611 -3.34 15.69 9.38
N HIS A 612 -3.64 15.49 10.66
CA HIS A 612 -4.26 16.51 11.50
C HIS A 612 -3.35 17.75 11.67
N ALA A 613 -2.09 17.54 12.04
CA ALA A 613 -1.12 18.62 12.25
C ALA A 613 -0.92 19.45 10.98
N MET A 614 -0.82 18.79 9.82
CA MET A 614 -0.64 19.47 8.54
C MET A 614 -1.92 20.13 8.06
N PHE A 615 -3.08 19.53 8.30
CA PHE A 615 -4.37 20.11 7.94
C PHE A 615 -4.61 21.46 8.63
N CYS A 616 -4.35 21.55 9.94
CA CYS A 616 -4.44 22.79 10.70
C CYS A 616 -3.50 23.88 10.15
N ARG A 617 -2.33 23.50 9.64
CA ARG A 617 -1.33 24.43 9.08
C ARG A 617 -1.61 24.82 7.63
N ASP A 618 -2.03 23.88 6.79
CA ASP A 618 -2.20 24.06 5.34
C ASP A 618 -3.14 25.21 5.02
N HIS A 619 -4.20 25.37 5.83
CA HIS A 619 -5.13 26.50 5.75
C HIS A 619 -4.49 27.88 5.93
N THR A 620 -3.30 27.95 6.51
CA THR A 620 -2.58 29.21 6.76
C THR A 620 -1.33 29.37 5.89
N ALA A 621 -0.67 28.26 5.53
CA ALA A 621 0.68 28.28 4.96
C ALA A 621 0.71 28.05 3.44
N THR A 622 0.02 27.03 2.93
CA THR A 622 0.04 26.73 1.50
C THR A 622 -1.13 27.46 0.84
N ARG A 623 -0.87 28.16 -0.25
CA ARG A 623 -1.89 28.95 -0.95
C ARG A 623 -2.97 28.10 -1.63
N ARG A 624 -3.06 26.79 -1.32
CA ARG A 624 -3.91 25.81 -2.01
C ARG A 624 -4.92 25.23 -1.05
N ASN A 625 -6.20 25.37 -1.38
CA ASN A 625 -7.25 24.63 -0.70
C ASN A 625 -7.51 23.32 -1.47
N ARG A 626 -6.75 22.27 -1.16
CA ARG A 626 -6.80 20.98 -1.90
C ARG A 626 -8.19 20.34 -1.90
N TRP A 627 -8.98 20.56 -0.84
CA TRP A 627 -10.38 20.12 -0.79
C TRP A 627 -11.27 20.85 -1.78
N LEU A 628 -11.15 22.18 -1.83
CA LEU A 628 -11.88 22.98 -2.81
C LEU A 628 -11.50 22.58 -4.22
N GLU A 629 -10.21 22.39 -4.51
CA GLU A 629 -9.77 21.94 -5.82
C GLU A 629 -10.33 20.54 -6.16
N GLN A 630 -10.39 19.62 -5.20
CA GLN A 630 -11.03 18.32 -5.42
C GLN A 630 -12.51 18.47 -5.74
N GLN A 631 -13.23 19.37 -5.05
CA GLN A 631 -14.63 19.68 -5.36
C GLN A 631 -14.81 20.30 -6.74
N GLU A 632 -13.93 21.22 -7.14
CA GLU A 632 -13.93 21.87 -8.46
C GLU A 632 -13.71 20.86 -9.58
N ARG A 633 -12.95 19.79 -9.33
CA ARG A 633 -12.81 18.64 -10.24
C ARG A 633 -14.07 17.76 -10.31
N GLY A 634 -15.15 18.11 -9.62
CA GLY A 634 -16.36 17.29 -9.51
C GLY A 634 -16.26 16.19 -8.44
N GLY A 635 -15.17 16.19 -7.69
CA GLY A 635 -14.98 15.35 -6.52
C GLY A 635 -15.95 15.69 -5.40
N ARG A 636 -16.11 14.73 -4.51
CA ARG A 636 -16.99 14.86 -3.35
C ARG A 636 -16.17 14.48 -2.14
N PRO A 637 -15.34 15.42 -1.64
CA PRO A 637 -14.44 15.13 -0.55
C PRO A 637 -15.20 14.62 0.65
N HIS A 638 -14.54 13.80 1.44
CA HIS A 638 -15.08 13.38 2.73
C HIS A 638 -15.26 14.63 3.60
N LYS A 639 -16.52 14.97 3.87
CA LYS A 639 -16.93 16.27 4.44
C LYS A 639 -16.29 16.55 5.81
N ASN A 640 -15.92 15.50 6.53
CA ASN A 640 -15.41 15.48 7.90
C ASN A 640 -14.17 16.35 8.11
N LEU A 641 -13.38 16.56 7.05
CA LEU A 641 -12.13 17.29 7.15
C LEU A 641 -12.34 18.79 6.99
N VAL A 642 -13.47 19.28 6.46
CA VAL A 642 -13.60 20.69 6.04
C VAL A 642 -14.16 21.61 7.13
N ASP A 643 -14.93 21.10 8.10
CA ASP A 643 -15.69 21.91 9.06
C ASP A 643 -15.04 22.02 10.47
N THR A 644 -13.73 21.79 10.61
CA THR A 644 -13.04 21.67 11.91
C THR A 644 -12.72 22.99 12.63
N HIS A 645 -13.39 24.10 12.33
CA HIS A 645 -13.20 25.40 13.00
C HIS A 645 -13.50 25.39 14.53
N THR A 646 -13.87 24.25 15.11
CA THR A 646 -14.14 24.06 16.55
C THR A 646 -13.28 22.99 17.22
N ILE A 647 -12.37 22.34 16.49
CA ILE A 647 -11.41 21.36 17.04
C ILE A 647 -10.27 22.07 17.84
N ASP A 648 -10.10 23.38 17.64
CA ASP A 648 -9.07 24.23 18.24
C ASP A 648 -9.03 24.26 19.79
N GLN A 649 -9.99 23.68 20.52
CA GLN A 649 -10.03 23.74 21.99
C GLN A 649 -9.75 22.42 22.73
N HIS A 650 -9.71 21.27 22.05
CA HIS A 650 -9.47 19.96 22.70
C HIS A 650 -8.27 19.17 22.15
N PHE A 651 -7.57 19.73 21.17
CA PHE A 651 -6.51 19.01 20.43
C PHE A 651 -5.11 19.64 20.56
N CYS A 652 -4.97 20.73 21.33
CA CYS A 652 -3.65 21.22 21.73
C CYS A 652 -3.06 20.26 22.78
N ILE A 653 -2.19 19.37 22.33
CA ILE A 653 -1.31 18.60 23.19
C ILE A 653 -0.19 19.55 23.66
N ASP A 654 -0.18 19.91 24.95
CA ASP A 654 1.05 20.39 25.61
C ASP A 654 1.98 19.17 25.76
N ILE A 655 2.87 18.97 24.78
CA ILE A 655 3.93 17.96 24.82
C ILE A 655 5.08 18.53 25.63
N HIS A 656 4.92 18.55 26.96
CA HIS A 656 6.04 18.64 27.88
C HIS A 656 5.94 17.42 28.82
N ASP A 657 6.95 16.55 28.71
CA ASP A 657 7.20 15.32 29.48
C ASP A 657 6.49 14.03 29.02
N LEU A 658 7.16 13.31 28.11
CA LEU A 658 7.11 11.85 27.95
C LEU A 658 8.54 11.28 27.99
#